data_AF-A0AAJ0HGG9-F1
#
_entry.id   AF-A0AAJ0HGG9-F1
#
_cell.length_a   1.000
_cell.length_b   1.000
_cell.length_c   1.000
_cell.angle_alpha   90.00
_cell.angle_beta   90.00
_cell.angle_gamma   90.00
#
_symmetry.space_group_name_H-M   'P 1'
#
loop_
_entity.id
_entity.type
_entity.pdbx_description
1 polymer ?
#
loop_
_entity_poly.entity_id
_entity_poly.type
_entity_poly.pdbx_seq_one_letter_code
_entity_poly.pdbx_strand_id
1 'polypeptide(L)'
;MASSSSDRPEFLNLPGKPDLSDFTRHKRARYRYTEHSSSDSSDAGIFLVSNVKFRVGAPPPQPLPAESGWSIACSKVQEALGTSLQVQAEIIAKAAGVEPLSVELLARFTPGCEPDARRPAVLIVAKWTEASPPIWDKIVKQTKKFVDMSTRAVSLEDVEVSVEMVAEELTLAKYLTPIPSSELTKKFSEDWPYIAEKCLDILDSYPSTKSRVTCLALFKLGFSQNFDENPSTVYISVDYESEESKWVPVIGEIQQLLHRYPYKLSVHMEHNTSGELYPEFHLINKPMTEGQRQAKRDLNYDPDRKYNKLVMLGEDVGPECYIEAAGSSDDRHLPGLGTLGCWIEMKTKKETQWTKYALTNYHVVRPAFSGFQLGMSDKNELATLEPVKDSDLWKVDLEGMDPGTPLKHADIEHPTRAKHCFAVQSLTEEINGNPNGPETPECRKHLKGIKSFFDNNEQHLGSIHWASGYTRRTGNNGRIDWALIKPTGTGVSRIGKNTLPTRADWHQKGYHDHKPRARGPGLLKQPPEHGLRSVPNGETLFKLGTSTGVTVGLFSHVKSMVKFAGDRHVEAHMGPQNPRCRYLSDEFMYIGHPDVRKHWFAKKGDSGSVVFDTEGRAVGLLFRGQMVQQVVDSHAYITPIEDVFEDIKDFAKGQITDIRIAED
;
A
#
# COMPACT_ATOMS: atom_id res chain seq x y z
N MET A 1 14.24 67.99 -26.68
CA MET A 1 13.15 68.99 -26.74
C MET A 1 12.01 68.40 -25.93
N ALA A 2 11.88 68.77 -24.65
CA ALA A 2 11.05 69.88 -24.17
C ALA A 2 9.56 69.62 -24.46
N SER A 3 8.62 69.67 -23.52
CA SER A 3 8.64 70.10 -22.12
C SER A 3 7.23 69.92 -21.54
N SER A 4 7.16 69.69 -20.21
CA SER A 4 6.27 70.28 -19.18
C SER A 4 4.75 70.33 -19.42
N SER A 5 3.84 70.27 -18.44
CA SER A 5 3.78 70.81 -17.06
C SER A 5 2.42 70.36 -16.49
N SER A 6 2.05 70.42 -15.22
CA SER A 6 2.65 70.62 -13.90
C SER A 6 1.45 70.49 -12.92
N ASP A 7 1.69 70.01 -11.70
CA ASP A 7 1.35 70.73 -10.46
C ASP A 7 1.34 69.76 -9.26
N ARG A 8 2.34 69.99 -8.40
CA ARG A 8 2.40 69.70 -6.97
C ARG A 8 2.49 71.06 -6.26
N PRO A 9 2.10 71.20 -4.98
CA PRO A 9 3.10 71.02 -3.90
C PRO A 9 2.49 70.38 -2.62
N GLU A 10 3.15 69.37 -2.00
CA GLU A 10 4.05 69.46 -0.81
C GLU A 10 3.29 69.39 0.54
N PHE A 11 3.75 68.80 1.66
CA PHE A 11 5.08 68.43 2.15
C PHE A 11 4.99 67.48 3.40
N LEU A 12 6.07 66.72 3.65
CA LEU A 12 6.60 66.16 4.94
C LEU A 12 5.88 64.91 5.53
N ASN A 13 6.50 63.79 5.95
CA ASN A 13 7.89 63.43 6.30
C ASN A 13 8.11 61.89 6.14
N LEU A 14 9.31 61.48 5.75
CA LEU A 14 9.90 60.12 5.92
C LEU A 14 10.93 60.19 7.09
N PRO A 15 11.66 59.11 7.53
CA PRO A 15 11.70 57.70 7.11
C PRO A 15 11.74 56.68 8.30
N GLY A 16 11.75 55.37 8.00
CA GLY A 16 12.39 54.38 8.88
C GLY A 16 11.79 52.97 8.84
N LYS A 17 12.57 52.00 8.34
CA LYS A 17 12.33 50.55 8.50
C LYS A 17 12.23 50.14 9.98
N PRO A 18 11.52 49.04 10.29
CA PRO A 18 12.12 48.02 11.15
C PRO A 18 11.87 46.60 10.57
N ASP A 19 12.89 45.78 10.42
CA ASP A 19 13.61 44.98 11.43
C ASP A 19 12.88 43.67 11.79
N LEU A 20 13.61 42.58 11.55
CA LEU A 20 13.28 41.18 11.77
C LEU A 20 13.83 40.81 13.14
N SER A 21 12.99 40.80 14.17
CA SER A 21 13.21 39.98 15.37
C SER A 21 11.96 39.91 16.26
N ASP A 22 11.80 38.73 16.86
CA ASP A 22 11.01 38.40 18.04
C ASP A 22 9.49 38.09 17.97
N PHE A 23 9.25 36.79 17.78
CA PHE A 23 8.68 35.85 18.75
C PHE A 23 7.39 36.21 19.52
N THR A 24 6.39 35.34 19.29
CA THR A 24 5.38 34.83 20.23
C THR A 24 4.36 35.77 20.87
N ARG A 25 3.11 35.69 20.37
CA ARG A 25 1.95 35.56 21.27
C ARG A 25 0.72 34.98 20.56
N HIS A 26 0.35 33.77 20.99
CA HIS A 26 -0.94 33.15 20.71
C HIS A 26 -2.10 34.05 21.14
N LYS A 27 -3.09 34.27 20.26
CA LYS A 27 -4.44 34.67 20.63
C LYS A 27 -5.46 33.74 20.00
N ARG A 28 -6.07 32.94 20.87
CA ARG A 28 -7.27 32.12 20.66
C ARG A 28 -8.41 32.98 20.06
N ALA A 29 -8.87 32.64 18.87
CA ALA A 29 -10.13 33.15 18.34
C ALA A 29 -11.29 32.29 18.87
N ARG A 30 -12.22 32.93 19.59
CA ARG A 30 -13.49 32.33 20.01
C ARG A 30 -14.44 32.35 18.81
N TYR A 31 -14.97 31.20 18.41
CA TYR A 31 -16.09 31.11 17.48
C TYR A 31 -17.38 30.78 18.24
N ARG A 32 -18.38 31.63 18.04
CA ARG A 32 -19.76 31.48 18.51
C ARG A 32 -20.46 30.43 17.64
N TYR A 33 -21.08 29.43 18.24
CA TYR A 33 -22.03 28.54 17.58
C TYR A 33 -23.45 28.98 17.96
N THR A 34 -24.34 29.01 16.98
CA THR A 34 -25.75 29.38 17.10
C THR A 34 -26.54 28.33 17.90
N GLU A 35 -27.37 28.83 18.80
CA GLU A 35 -28.24 28.09 19.70
C GLU A 35 -29.36 27.34 18.96
N HIS A 36 -29.57 26.07 19.31
CA HIS A 36 -30.92 25.52 19.43
C HIS A 36 -31.07 24.86 20.80
N SER A 37 -32.01 25.41 21.57
CA SER A 37 -32.35 25.10 22.95
C SER A 37 -33.12 23.79 23.06
N SER A 38 -32.70 22.96 24.01
CA SER A 38 -33.57 22.07 24.77
C SER A 38 -32.88 21.81 26.11
N SER A 39 -33.39 22.46 27.16
CA SER A 39 -32.96 22.33 28.53
C SER A 39 -33.25 20.94 29.08
N ASP A 40 -32.22 20.25 29.56
CA ASP A 40 -32.37 19.43 30.77
C ASP A 40 -31.02 19.25 31.46
N SER A 41 -31.02 19.61 32.75
CA SER A 41 -29.87 19.68 33.65
C SER A 41 -29.57 18.33 34.28
N SER A 42 -28.33 17.85 34.15
CA SER A 42 -27.59 17.18 35.23
C SER A 42 -26.10 17.13 34.89
N ASP A 43 -25.27 17.52 35.85
CA ASP A 43 -23.80 17.66 35.80
C ASP A 43 -23.06 16.32 35.58
N ALA A 44 -23.19 15.74 34.38
CA ALA A 44 -22.33 14.67 33.91
C ALA A 44 -21.72 15.10 32.58
N GLY A 45 -20.43 15.50 32.65
CA GLY A 45 -19.48 15.80 31.56
C GLY A 45 -20.06 16.01 30.16
N ILE A 46 -19.90 17.22 29.62
CA ILE A 46 -20.12 17.51 28.20
C ILE A 46 -19.04 16.75 27.40
N PHE A 47 -19.30 15.50 27.05
CA PHE A 47 -18.50 14.77 26.07
C PHE A 47 -19.03 15.09 24.67
N LEU A 48 -18.11 15.35 23.74
CA LEU A 48 -18.46 15.64 22.36
C LEU A 48 -18.95 14.36 21.68
N VAL A 49 -20.07 14.45 20.98
CA VAL A 49 -20.59 13.37 20.12
C VAL A 49 -20.46 13.83 18.69
N SER A 50 -20.00 12.94 17.81
CA SER A 50 -19.92 13.20 16.38
C SER A 50 -20.64 12.11 15.60
N ASN A 51 -21.28 12.53 14.52
CA ASN A 51 -21.99 11.69 13.58
C ASN A 51 -21.28 11.73 12.23
N VAL A 52 -21.00 10.54 11.70
CA VAL A 52 -20.46 10.34 10.36
C VAL A 52 -21.37 9.32 9.67
N LYS A 53 -21.42 9.32 8.34
CA LYS A 53 -22.29 8.36 7.60
C LYS A 53 -22.05 6.94 8.13
N PHE A 54 -23.12 6.29 8.60
CA PHE A 54 -23.11 4.94 9.19
C PHE A 54 -22.52 4.78 10.60
N ARG A 55 -22.24 5.86 11.35
CA ARG A 55 -21.76 5.73 12.74
C ARG A 55 -21.97 6.94 13.64
N VAL A 56 -21.97 6.66 14.93
CA VAL A 56 -22.00 7.67 16.00
C VAL A 56 -21.02 7.29 17.10
N GLY A 57 -20.29 8.24 17.67
CA GLY A 57 -19.32 7.95 18.74
C GLY A 57 -19.16 9.06 19.77
N ALA A 58 -18.82 8.66 21.00
CA ALA A 58 -18.46 9.52 22.13
C ALA A 58 -17.20 9.01 22.87
N PRO A 59 -16.08 9.76 22.92
CA PRO A 59 -15.79 10.99 22.15
C PRO A 59 -15.95 10.77 20.63
N PRO A 60 -15.84 11.83 19.78
CA PRO A 60 -15.98 11.67 18.33
C PRO A 60 -15.22 10.44 17.81
N PRO A 61 -15.86 9.60 16.98
CA PRO A 61 -15.28 8.31 16.62
C PRO A 61 -13.99 8.52 15.84
N GLN A 62 -13.02 7.63 16.05
CA GLN A 62 -11.75 7.69 15.34
C GLN A 62 -11.95 7.43 13.83
N PRO A 63 -11.20 8.08 12.94
CA PRO A 63 -11.38 7.89 11.50
C PRO A 63 -11.26 6.42 11.07
N LEU A 64 -12.03 6.01 10.05
CA LEU A 64 -11.99 4.63 9.54
C LEU A 64 -11.08 4.51 8.31
N PRO A 65 -10.41 3.36 8.15
CA PRO A 65 -10.48 2.16 8.97
C PRO A 65 -9.72 2.31 10.29
N ALA A 66 -10.22 1.66 11.33
CA ALA A 66 -9.55 1.60 12.64
C ALA A 66 -9.08 0.16 12.88
N GLU A 67 -7.90 0.02 13.47
CA GLU A 67 -7.33 -1.25 13.88
C GLU A 67 -7.73 -1.59 15.31
N SER A 68 -7.58 -2.87 15.66
CA SER A 68 -7.84 -3.37 17.00
C SER A 68 -6.59 -4.00 17.62
N GLY A 69 -6.25 -3.58 18.84
CA GLY A 69 -5.05 -4.09 19.52
C GLY A 69 -4.99 -3.72 20.99
N TRP A 70 -4.92 -4.73 21.86
CA TRP A 70 -4.98 -4.54 23.31
C TRP A 70 -3.77 -3.75 23.85
N SER A 71 -4.05 -2.71 24.64
CA SER A 71 -3.08 -2.05 25.51
C SER A 71 -3.28 -2.49 26.96
N ILE A 72 -2.30 -2.20 27.83
CA ILE A 72 -2.42 -2.49 29.28
C ILE A 72 -3.67 -1.84 29.87
N ALA A 73 -3.98 -0.60 29.45
CA ALA A 73 -5.18 0.11 29.88
C ALA A 73 -6.46 -0.61 29.43
N CYS A 74 -6.50 -1.10 28.18
CA CYS A 74 -7.63 -1.85 27.67
C CYS A 74 -7.83 -3.16 28.46
N SER A 75 -6.74 -3.89 28.76
CA SER A 75 -6.82 -5.14 29.52
C SER A 75 -7.39 -4.91 30.93
N LYS A 76 -7.00 -3.82 31.61
CA LYS A 76 -7.56 -3.45 32.92
C LYS A 76 -9.07 -3.18 32.85
N VAL A 77 -9.53 -2.46 31.84
CA VAL A 77 -10.97 -2.19 31.64
C VAL A 77 -11.71 -3.49 31.32
N GLN A 78 -11.16 -4.35 30.48
CA GLN A 78 -11.76 -5.65 30.13
C GLN A 78 -11.92 -6.54 31.36
N GLU A 79 -10.89 -6.64 32.21
CA GLU A 79 -10.92 -7.45 33.43
C GLU A 79 -11.91 -6.92 34.46
N ALA A 80 -11.95 -5.59 34.65
CA ALA A 80 -12.80 -4.98 35.67
C ALA A 80 -14.27 -4.81 35.25
N LEU A 81 -14.52 -4.49 33.97
CA LEU A 81 -15.81 -3.96 33.51
C LEU A 81 -16.32 -4.60 32.21
N GLY A 82 -15.55 -5.47 31.53
CA GLY A 82 -15.87 -5.90 30.16
C GLY A 82 -17.30 -6.40 29.96
N THR A 83 -17.71 -7.39 30.75
CA THR A 83 -19.07 -7.96 30.66
C THR A 83 -20.16 -6.96 31.06
N SER A 84 -19.93 -6.13 32.08
CA SER A 84 -20.95 -5.19 32.56
C SER A 84 -21.20 -4.07 31.55
N LEU A 85 -20.15 -3.55 30.91
CA LEU A 85 -20.28 -2.54 29.86
C LEU A 85 -21.03 -3.10 28.64
N GLN A 86 -20.69 -4.31 28.20
CA GLN A 86 -21.35 -4.96 27.06
C GLN A 86 -22.84 -5.20 27.31
N VAL A 87 -23.19 -5.83 28.43
CA VAL A 87 -24.59 -6.12 28.79
C VAL A 87 -25.40 -4.83 28.93
N GLN A 88 -24.84 -3.80 29.57
CA GLN A 88 -25.59 -2.56 29.75
C GLN A 88 -25.78 -1.80 28.44
N ALA A 89 -24.78 -1.77 27.56
CA ALA A 89 -24.92 -1.18 26.23
C ALA A 89 -26.00 -1.89 25.41
N GLU A 90 -26.08 -3.22 25.50
CA GLU A 90 -27.14 -4.01 24.86
C GLU A 90 -28.53 -3.66 25.41
N ILE A 91 -28.68 -3.57 26.73
CA ILE A 91 -29.94 -3.16 27.39
C ILE A 91 -30.38 -1.77 26.94
N ILE A 92 -29.46 -0.81 26.89
CA ILE A 92 -29.73 0.57 26.48
C ILE A 92 -30.21 0.60 25.02
N ALA A 93 -29.54 -0.12 24.12
CA ALA A 93 -29.94 -0.19 22.71
C ALA A 93 -31.33 -0.81 22.54
N LYS A 94 -31.59 -1.94 23.22
CA LYS A 94 -32.90 -2.62 23.19
C LYS A 94 -34.03 -1.75 23.74
N ALA A 95 -33.78 -1.02 24.82
CA ALA A 95 -34.74 -0.08 25.39
C ALA A 95 -35.07 1.09 24.44
N ALA A 96 -34.15 1.43 23.53
CA ALA A 96 -34.36 2.42 22.48
C ALA A 96 -34.99 1.83 21.20
N GLY A 97 -35.37 0.55 21.20
CA GLY A 97 -35.99 -0.12 20.05
C GLY A 97 -35.00 -0.57 18.96
N VAL A 98 -33.71 -0.62 19.27
CA VAL A 98 -32.67 -1.11 18.36
C VAL A 98 -32.17 -2.46 18.85
N GLU A 99 -32.25 -3.50 18.01
CA GLU A 99 -31.65 -4.79 18.28
C GLU A 99 -30.18 -4.79 17.80
N PRO A 100 -29.18 -4.84 18.71
CA PRO A 100 -27.79 -4.95 18.31
C PRO A 100 -27.50 -6.30 17.64
N LEU A 101 -26.66 -6.29 16.62
CA LEU A 101 -26.09 -7.49 16.02
C LEU A 101 -24.91 -8.02 16.84
N SER A 102 -24.11 -7.12 17.39
CA SER A 102 -23.08 -7.44 18.37
C SER A 102 -22.79 -6.25 19.29
N VAL A 103 -22.29 -6.54 20.48
CA VAL A 103 -21.76 -5.55 21.43
C VAL A 103 -20.45 -6.08 21.99
N GLU A 104 -19.36 -5.37 21.73
CA GLU A 104 -18.01 -5.83 22.07
C GLU A 104 -17.23 -4.72 22.79
N LEU A 105 -16.31 -5.12 23.67
CA LEU A 105 -15.31 -4.22 24.23
C LEU A 105 -13.98 -4.57 23.58
N LEU A 106 -13.41 -3.60 22.86
CA LEU A 106 -12.19 -3.78 22.10
C LEU A 106 -11.36 -2.50 22.11
N ALA A 107 -10.07 -2.62 21.83
CA ALA A 107 -9.15 -1.50 21.82
C ALA A 107 -9.03 -0.94 20.40
N ARG A 108 -9.55 0.26 20.12
CA ARG A 108 -9.50 0.88 18.77
C ARG A 108 -8.37 1.90 18.66
N PHE A 109 -7.72 1.91 17.51
CA PHE A 109 -6.78 2.97 17.12
C PHE A 109 -6.82 3.21 15.61
N THR A 110 -6.63 4.47 15.19
CA THR A 110 -6.36 4.81 13.80
C THR A 110 -4.96 4.31 13.41
N PRO A 111 -4.77 3.70 12.24
CA PRO A 111 -3.45 3.27 11.76
C PRO A 111 -2.38 4.35 11.87
N GLY A 112 -1.31 4.01 12.59
CA GLY A 112 -0.22 4.90 12.87
C GLY A 112 -0.56 6.04 13.83
N CYS A 113 -1.47 5.86 14.78
CA CYS A 113 -1.47 6.68 16.00
C CYS A 113 -0.49 6.10 17.02
N GLU A 114 0.01 6.95 17.93
CA GLU A 114 0.85 6.54 19.06
C GLU A 114 0.23 5.35 19.83
N PRO A 115 1.02 4.40 20.36
CA PRO A 115 0.49 3.25 21.11
C PRO A 115 -0.43 3.64 22.28
N ASP A 116 -0.20 4.78 22.91
CA ASP A 116 -1.01 5.32 24.01
C ASP A 116 -2.33 5.95 23.53
N ALA A 117 -2.49 6.18 22.22
CA ALA A 117 -3.75 6.62 21.61
C ALA A 117 -4.74 5.46 21.41
N ARG A 118 -4.35 4.21 21.73
CA ARG A 118 -5.23 3.03 21.76
C ARG A 118 -6.24 3.17 22.89
N ARG A 119 -7.51 3.30 22.53
CA ARG A 119 -8.58 3.52 23.51
C ARG A 119 -9.49 2.30 23.59
N PRO A 120 -9.85 1.83 24.80
CA PRO A 120 -10.91 0.86 24.94
C PRO A 120 -12.22 1.48 24.41
N ALA A 121 -12.97 0.72 23.64
CA ALA A 121 -14.18 1.15 22.96
C ALA A 121 -15.27 0.10 23.14
N VAL A 122 -16.44 0.50 23.64
CA VAL A 122 -17.66 -0.30 23.55
C VAL A 122 -18.21 -0.10 22.14
N LEU A 123 -18.04 -1.12 21.29
CA LEU A 123 -18.52 -1.13 19.91
C LEU A 123 -19.88 -1.82 19.84
N ILE A 124 -20.90 -1.10 19.39
CA ILE A 124 -22.26 -1.60 19.15
C ILE A 124 -22.46 -1.68 17.64
N VAL A 125 -22.67 -2.88 17.10
CA VAL A 125 -22.99 -3.07 15.68
C VAL A 125 -24.50 -3.24 15.54
N ALA A 126 -25.14 -2.50 14.65
CA ALA A 126 -26.59 -2.59 14.42
C ALA A 126 -26.96 -2.29 12.96
N LYS A 127 -28.18 -2.68 12.55
CA LYS A 127 -28.69 -2.37 11.22
C LYS A 127 -28.94 -0.87 11.06
N TRP A 128 -28.46 -0.31 9.95
CA TRP A 128 -28.68 1.10 9.64
C TRP A 128 -30.02 1.34 8.95
N THR A 129 -30.62 2.48 9.26
CA THR A 129 -31.76 3.07 8.57
C THR A 129 -31.59 4.59 8.54
N GLU A 130 -32.33 5.29 7.68
CA GLU A 130 -32.32 6.77 7.66
C GLU A 130 -32.77 7.40 9.00
N ALA A 131 -33.49 6.64 9.84
CA ALA A 131 -33.90 7.07 11.19
C ALA A 131 -32.84 6.77 12.27
N SER A 132 -31.78 6.04 11.96
CA SER A 132 -30.73 5.64 12.91
C SER A 132 -29.96 6.82 13.54
N PRO A 133 -29.53 7.88 12.81
CA PRO A 133 -28.67 8.92 13.36
C PRO A 133 -29.11 9.51 14.72
N PRO A 134 -30.36 10.02 14.89
CA PRO A 134 -30.80 10.58 16.16
C PRO A 134 -30.99 9.53 17.26
N ILE A 135 -31.40 8.30 16.92
CA ILE A 135 -31.60 7.22 17.89
C ILE A 135 -30.25 6.75 18.44
N TRP A 136 -29.27 6.57 17.54
CA TRP A 136 -27.92 6.12 17.89
C TRP A 136 -27.17 7.16 18.73
N ASP A 137 -27.33 8.46 18.44
CA ASP A 137 -26.81 9.54 19.28
C ASP A 137 -27.31 9.44 20.72
N LYS A 138 -28.61 9.17 20.92
CA LYS A 138 -29.18 8.97 22.26
C LYS A 138 -28.61 7.73 22.95
N ILE A 139 -28.52 6.60 22.24
CA ILE A 139 -27.95 5.34 22.77
C ILE A 139 -26.50 5.58 23.20
N VAL A 140 -25.66 6.12 22.31
CA VAL A 140 -24.25 6.40 22.57
C VAL A 140 -24.08 7.32 23.79
N LYS A 141 -24.90 8.38 23.91
CA LYS A 141 -24.89 9.27 25.07
C LYS A 141 -25.23 8.55 26.37
N GLN A 142 -26.27 7.72 26.36
CA GLN A 142 -26.70 6.97 27.56
C GLN A 142 -25.65 5.94 27.97
N THR A 143 -25.12 5.18 27.02
CA THR A 143 -24.07 4.19 27.26
C THR A 143 -22.79 4.87 27.75
N LYS A 144 -22.39 6.00 27.17
CA LYS A 144 -21.20 6.74 27.60
C LYS A 144 -21.33 7.25 29.04
N LYS A 145 -22.50 7.77 29.43
CA LYS A 145 -22.77 8.14 30.84
C LYS A 145 -22.60 6.94 31.77
N PHE A 146 -23.09 5.76 31.39
CA PHE A 146 -22.92 4.55 32.19
C PHE A 146 -21.45 4.11 32.28
N VAL A 147 -20.74 4.13 31.17
CA VAL A 147 -19.30 3.81 31.10
C VAL A 147 -18.51 4.72 32.04
N ASP A 148 -18.73 6.03 32.00
CA ASP A 148 -18.02 7.01 32.83
C ASP A 148 -18.32 6.87 34.33
N MET A 149 -19.56 6.50 34.69
CA MET A 149 -19.89 6.17 36.07
C MET A 149 -19.19 4.88 36.52
N SER A 150 -19.14 3.88 35.64
CA SER A 150 -18.56 2.57 35.95
C SER A 150 -17.04 2.64 36.10
N THR A 151 -16.33 3.39 35.25
CA THR A 151 -14.89 3.58 35.35
C THR A 151 -14.49 4.29 36.64
N ARG A 152 -15.23 5.33 37.05
CA ARG A 152 -15.03 6.01 38.34
C ARG A 152 -15.25 5.08 39.54
N ALA A 153 -16.22 4.18 39.46
CA ALA A 153 -16.53 3.25 40.55
C ALA A 153 -15.41 2.23 40.83
N VAL A 154 -14.53 1.99 39.86
CA VAL A 154 -13.41 1.04 39.96
C VAL A 154 -12.03 1.72 39.88
N SER A 155 -11.96 3.04 40.09
CA SER A 155 -10.72 3.83 40.03
C SER A 155 -9.98 3.75 38.69
N LEU A 156 -10.73 3.74 37.58
CA LEU A 156 -10.23 3.76 36.20
C LEU A 156 -10.63 5.05 35.46
N GLU A 157 -10.92 6.14 36.18
CA GLU A 157 -11.34 7.43 35.59
C GLU A 157 -10.30 8.07 34.65
N ASP A 158 -9.02 7.73 34.80
CA ASP A 158 -7.94 8.20 33.93
C ASP A 158 -7.91 7.48 32.57
N VAL A 159 -8.69 6.39 32.40
CA VAL A 159 -8.77 5.63 31.15
C VAL A 159 -10.01 6.08 30.37
N GLU A 160 -9.79 6.77 29.24
CA GLU A 160 -10.89 7.18 28.36
C GLU A 160 -11.44 5.98 27.58
N VAL A 161 -12.60 5.48 28.01
CA VAL A 161 -13.36 4.44 27.29
C VAL A 161 -14.35 5.11 26.33
N SER A 162 -14.20 4.87 25.02
CA SER A 162 -15.14 5.36 24.01
C SER A 162 -16.38 4.47 23.89
N VAL A 163 -17.46 5.03 23.36
CA VAL A 163 -18.64 4.28 22.92
C VAL A 163 -18.85 4.61 21.45
N GLU A 164 -18.89 3.58 20.61
CA GLU A 164 -19.10 3.70 19.17
C GLU A 164 -20.26 2.80 18.75
N MET A 165 -21.19 3.35 17.97
CA MET A 165 -22.25 2.59 17.33
C MET A 165 -22.05 2.67 15.82
N VAL A 166 -21.93 1.52 15.16
CA VAL A 166 -21.58 1.40 13.74
C VAL A 166 -22.60 0.54 13.00
N ALA A 167 -22.78 0.83 11.72
CA ALA A 167 -23.61 0.03 10.84
C ALA A 167 -22.95 -1.31 10.47
N GLU A 168 -23.77 -2.33 10.23
CA GLU A 168 -23.32 -3.65 9.75
C GLU A 168 -22.51 -3.52 8.45
N GLU A 169 -22.82 -2.55 7.60
CA GLU A 169 -22.08 -2.24 6.37
C GLU A 169 -20.60 -1.92 6.61
N LEU A 170 -20.24 -1.44 7.81
CA LEU A 170 -18.86 -1.16 8.23
C LEU A 170 -18.14 -2.40 8.81
N THR A 171 -18.82 -3.55 8.90
CA THR A 171 -18.25 -4.83 9.34
C THR A 171 -18.34 -5.93 8.28
N LEU A 172 -19.22 -5.81 7.29
CA LEU A 172 -19.36 -6.77 6.20
C LEU A 172 -18.16 -6.77 5.26
N ALA A 173 -17.81 -7.98 4.78
CA ALA A 173 -16.83 -8.14 3.72
C ALA A 173 -17.36 -7.57 2.41
N LYS A 174 -16.52 -6.80 1.72
CA LYS A 174 -16.77 -6.26 0.38
C LYS A 174 -16.16 -7.16 -0.68
N TYR A 175 -16.76 -7.09 -1.86
CA TYR A 175 -16.36 -7.81 -3.07
C TYR A 175 -16.00 -6.81 -4.14
N LEU A 176 -14.87 -7.07 -4.79
CA LEU A 176 -14.21 -6.22 -5.76
C LEU A 176 -14.03 -6.98 -7.09
N THR A 177 -14.38 -6.37 -8.22
CA THR A 177 -14.08 -6.90 -9.56
C THR A 177 -13.97 -5.76 -10.58
N PRO A 178 -13.25 -5.91 -11.72
CA PRO A 178 -13.29 -4.92 -12.79
C PRO A 178 -14.72 -4.66 -13.28
N ILE A 179 -14.97 -3.48 -13.87
CA ILE A 179 -16.25 -3.23 -14.56
C ILE A 179 -16.38 -4.26 -15.70
N PRO A 180 -17.47 -5.03 -15.81
CA PRO A 180 -17.62 -6.00 -16.91
C PRO A 180 -17.55 -5.34 -18.28
N SER A 181 -16.98 -6.02 -19.26
CA SER A 181 -16.86 -5.49 -20.63
C SER A 181 -18.21 -5.24 -21.32
N SER A 182 -19.28 -5.87 -20.84
CA SER A 182 -20.67 -5.58 -21.25
C SER A 182 -21.17 -4.21 -20.77
N GLU A 183 -20.63 -3.70 -19.66
CA GLU A 183 -20.98 -2.39 -19.09
C GLU A 183 -19.98 -1.30 -19.48
N LEU A 184 -18.69 -1.65 -19.60
CA LEU A 184 -17.62 -0.74 -20.01
C LEU A 184 -17.65 -0.49 -21.53
N THR A 185 -18.70 0.21 -21.97
CA THR A 185 -18.83 0.61 -23.38
C THR A 185 -17.67 1.51 -23.81
N LYS A 186 -17.38 1.55 -25.12
CA LYS A 186 -16.37 2.46 -25.69
C LYS A 186 -16.54 3.91 -25.22
N LYS A 187 -17.78 4.41 -25.23
CA LYS A 187 -18.11 5.76 -24.76
C LYS A 187 -17.78 5.93 -23.27
N PHE A 188 -18.08 4.94 -22.44
CA PHE A 188 -17.74 5.01 -21.02
C PHE A 188 -16.22 5.05 -20.82
N SER A 189 -15.45 4.24 -21.54
CA SER A 189 -13.99 4.29 -21.51
C SER A 189 -13.42 5.65 -21.95
N GLU A 190 -14.04 6.30 -22.95
CA GLU A 190 -13.67 7.63 -23.43
C GLU A 190 -14.04 8.74 -22.43
N ASP A 191 -15.18 8.63 -21.76
CA ASP A 191 -15.66 9.62 -20.78
C ASP A 191 -14.92 9.53 -19.44
N TRP A 192 -14.43 8.34 -19.04
CA TRP A 192 -13.86 8.10 -17.71
C TRP A 192 -12.71 9.04 -17.32
N PRO A 193 -11.67 9.27 -18.15
CA PRO A 193 -10.59 10.19 -17.78
C PRO A 193 -11.09 11.59 -17.41
N TYR A 194 -12.11 12.09 -18.12
CA TYR A 194 -12.72 13.38 -17.83
C TYR A 194 -13.56 13.36 -16.55
N ILE A 195 -14.31 12.28 -16.30
CA ILE A 195 -15.06 12.08 -15.05
C ILE A 195 -14.10 12.08 -13.85
N ALA A 196 -13.01 11.30 -13.94
CA ALA A 196 -11.99 11.21 -12.90
C ALA A 196 -11.34 12.57 -12.62
N GLU A 197 -10.97 13.33 -13.65
CA GLU A 197 -10.42 14.68 -13.51
C GLU A 197 -11.40 15.62 -12.80
N LYS A 198 -12.69 15.58 -13.15
CA LYS A 198 -13.72 16.41 -12.50
C LYS A 198 -13.96 16.02 -11.04
N CYS A 199 -13.90 14.73 -10.72
CA CYS A 199 -13.93 14.27 -9.34
C CYS A 199 -12.73 14.80 -8.54
N LEU A 200 -11.54 14.79 -9.14
CA LEU A 200 -10.33 15.34 -8.51
C LEU A 200 -10.43 16.86 -8.30
N ASP A 201 -10.93 17.61 -9.28
CA ASP A 201 -11.19 19.06 -9.14
C ASP A 201 -12.10 19.36 -7.93
N ILE A 202 -13.16 18.56 -7.76
CA ILE A 202 -14.06 18.69 -6.60
C ILE A 202 -13.29 18.38 -5.32
N LEU A 203 -12.57 17.25 -5.25
CA LEU A 203 -11.78 16.88 -4.07
C LEU A 203 -10.76 17.97 -3.67
N ASP A 204 -10.10 18.60 -4.64
CA ASP A 204 -9.11 19.65 -4.38
C ASP A 204 -9.73 21.02 -4.04
N SER A 205 -11.01 21.22 -4.33
CA SER A 205 -11.74 22.45 -3.97
C SER A 205 -12.12 22.51 -2.48
N TYR A 206 -12.20 21.36 -1.79
CA TYR A 206 -12.55 21.29 -0.38
C TYR A 206 -11.32 21.20 0.53
N PRO A 207 -11.18 22.06 1.56
CA PRO A 207 -10.05 22.00 2.49
C PRO A 207 -9.86 20.65 3.19
N SER A 208 -10.95 19.89 3.39
CA SER A 208 -10.92 18.58 4.04
C SER A 208 -10.25 17.50 3.20
N THR A 209 -10.17 17.65 1.88
CA THR A 209 -9.69 16.61 0.94
C THR A 209 -8.57 17.09 0.02
N LYS A 210 -8.31 18.40 -0.02
CA LYS A 210 -7.30 19.02 -0.86
C LYS A 210 -5.92 18.40 -0.66
N SER A 211 -5.35 17.89 -1.75
CA SER A 211 -4.05 17.23 -1.78
C SER A 211 -3.92 16.00 -0.87
N ARG A 212 -5.05 15.45 -0.40
CA ARG A 212 -5.13 14.26 0.47
C ARG A 212 -5.43 12.97 -0.29
N VAL A 213 -5.79 13.05 -1.57
CA VAL A 213 -6.13 11.89 -2.41
C VAL A 213 -4.93 10.95 -2.51
N THR A 214 -5.16 9.70 -2.13
CA THR A 214 -4.19 8.60 -2.26
C THR A 214 -4.53 7.68 -3.43
N CYS A 215 -5.82 7.54 -3.78
CA CYS A 215 -6.27 6.80 -4.95
C CYS A 215 -7.63 7.30 -5.44
N LEU A 216 -7.83 7.30 -6.76
CA LEU A 216 -9.12 7.45 -7.42
C LEU A 216 -9.24 6.37 -8.50
N ALA A 217 -10.24 5.50 -8.36
CA ALA A 217 -10.39 4.29 -9.18
C ALA A 217 -11.85 4.04 -9.58
N LEU A 218 -12.06 3.12 -10.52
CA LEU A 218 -13.39 2.67 -10.95
C LEU A 218 -13.44 1.15 -11.06
N PHE A 219 -14.37 0.54 -10.33
CA PHE A 219 -14.61 -0.91 -10.32
C PHE A 219 -15.97 -1.24 -9.70
N LYS A 220 -16.38 -2.50 -9.77
CA LYS A 220 -17.54 -3.01 -9.03
C LYS A 220 -17.16 -3.18 -7.57
N LEU A 221 -17.91 -2.58 -6.65
CA LEU A 221 -17.68 -2.69 -5.21
C LEU A 221 -19.01 -2.83 -4.46
N GLY A 222 -19.15 -3.87 -3.66
CA GLY A 222 -20.35 -4.04 -2.83
C GLY A 222 -20.27 -5.27 -1.94
N PHE A 223 -21.40 -5.69 -1.39
CA PHE A 223 -21.46 -6.78 -0.42
C PHE A 223 -21.99 -8.10 -1.02
N SER A 224 -22.37 -8.12 -2.30
CA SER A 224 -22.84 -9.34 -2.97
C SER A 224 -21.66 -10.19 -3.44
N GLN A 225 -21.75 -11.49 -3.18
CA GLN A 225 -20.85 -12.48 -3.78
C GLN A 225 -21.10 -12.66 -5.28
N ASN A 226 -22.29 -12.29 -5.77
CA ASN A 226 -22.56 -12.15 -7.18
C ASN A 226 -22.07 -10.78 -7.63
N PHE A 227 -20.90 -10.74 -8.25
CA PHE A 227 -20.20 -9.49 -8.52
C PHE A 227 -20.96 -8.55 -9.46
N ASP A 228 -21.80 -9.09 -10.33
CA ASP A 228 -22.60 -8.30 -11.27
C ASP A 228 -23.67 -7.47 -10.55
N GLU A 229 -24.12 -7.91 -9.37
CA GLU A 229 -25.08 -7.18 -8.53
C GLU A 229 -24.45 -6.00 -7.80
N ASN A 230 -23.12 -5.98 -7.67
CA ASN A 230 -22.44 -4.87 -7.01
C ASN A 230 -22.48 -3.62 -7.91
N PRO A 231 -22.58 -2.41 -7.33
CA PRO A 231 -22.61 -1.18 -8.10
C PRO A 231 -21.24 -0.85 -8.72
N SER A 232 -21.28 -0.26 -9.91
CA SER A 232 -20.13 0.40 -10.52
C SER A 232 -19.79 1.63 -9.70
N THR A 233 -18.61 1.63 -9.09
CA THR A 233 -18.25 2.54 -8.00
C THR A 233 -17.00 3.33 -8.35
N VAL A 234 -17.12 4.65 -8.25
CA VAL A 234 -15.99 5.57 -8.15
C VAL A 234 -15.44 5.47 -6.73
N TYR A 235 -14.32 4.77 -6.60
CA TYR A 235 -13.62 4.58 -5.35
C TYR A 235 -12.62 5.73 -5.16
N ILE A 236 -12.66 6.35 -3.98
CA ILE A 236 -11.76 7.42 -3.59
C ILE A 236 -11.15 7.03 -2.25
N SER A 237 -9.82 7.05 -2.19
CA SER A 237 -9.13 7.00 -0.91
C SER A 237 -8.35 8.28 -0.65
N VAL A 238 -8.32 8.69 0.60
CA VAL A 238 -7.56 9.84 1.08
C VAL A 238 -6.70 9.45 2.30
N ASP A 239 -5.66 10.21 2.60
CA ASP A 239 -4.87 10.00 3.82
C ASP A 239 -5.67 10.30 5.11
N TYR A 240 -5.11 9.94 6.25
CA TYR A 240 -5.72 10.16 7.58
C TYR A 240 -5.66 11.60 8.09
N GLU A 241 -5.01 12.52 7.36
CA GLU A 241 -5.07 13.94 7.67
C GLU A 241 -6.31 14.61 7.04
N SER A 242 -7.04 13.89 6.18
CA SER A 242 -8.37 14.30 5.72
C SER A 242 -9.40 14.22 6.86
N GLU A 243 -10.29 15.22 6.96
CA GLU A 243 -11.28 15.27 8.03
C GLU A 243 -12.60 14.61 7.62
N GLU A 244 -12.81 13.37 8.06
CA GLU A 244 -13.95 12.53 7.66
C GLU A 244 -15.33 13.14 7.93
N SER A 245 -15.46 13.88 9.04
CA SER A 245 -16.72 14.56 9.42
C SER A 245 -17.17 15.61 8.39
N LYS A 246 -16.28 16.04 7.49
CA LYS A 246 -16.53 17.05 6.45
C LYS A 246 -16.72 16.47 5.05
N TRP A 247 -16.75 15.15 4.89
CA TRP A 247 -16.86 14.52 3.56
C TRP A 247 -18.26 14.55 2.96
N VAL A 248 -19.32 14.65 3.75
CA VAL A 248 -20.71 14.64 3.27
C VAL A 248 -20.96 15.62 2.10
N PRO A 249 -20.60 16.91 2.18
CA PRO A 249 -20.76 17.83 1.05
C PRO A 249 -19.91 17.44 -0.17
N VAL A 250 -18.69 16.94 0.03
CA VAL A 250 -17.78 16.51 -1.04
C VAL A 250 -18.39 15.34 -1.82
N ILE A 251 -18.81 14.29 -1.09
CA ILE A 251 -19.48 13.10 -1.67
C ILE A 251 -20.76 13.52 -2.41
N GLY A 252 -21.53 14.45 -1.84
CA GLY A 252 -22.75 14.97 -2.44
C GLY A 252 -22.50 15.64 -3.80
N GLU A 253 -21.47 16.49 -3.90
CA GLU A 253 -21.11 17.17 -5.16
C GLU A 253 -20.59 16.19 -6.21
N ILE A 254 -19.75 15.23 -5.82
CA ILE A 254 -19.28 14.17 -6.72
C ILE A 254 -20.46 13.34 -7.22
N GLN A 255 -21.37 12.91 -6.34
CA GLN A 255 -22.55 12.14 -6.74
C GLN A 255 -23.44 12.93 -7.72
N GLN A 256 -23.59 14.24 -7.54
CA GLN A 256 -24.30 15.11 -8.49
C GLN A 256 -23.61 15.20 -9.85
N LEU A 257 -22.27 15.25 -9.88
CA LEU A 257 -21.50 15.16 -11.12
C LEU A 257 -21.75 13.82 -11.82
N LEU A 258 -21.68 12.70 -11.09
CA LEU A 258 -21.85 11.36 -11.65
C LEU A 258 -23.25 11.13 -12.23
N HIS A 259 -24.30 11.71 -11.64
CA HIS A 259 -25.67 11.66 -12.17
C HIS A 259 -25.85 12.31 -13.54
N ARG A 260 -24.89 13.14 -14.00
CA ARG A 260 -24.93 13.73 -15.36
C ARG A 260 -24.59 12.72 -16.45
N TYR A 261 -24.07 11.56 -16.07
CA TYR A 261 -23.67 10.49 -16.98
C TYR A 261 -24.62 9.29 -16.89
N PRO A 262 -24.80 8.51 -17.98
CA PRO A 262 -25.76 7.41 -18.01
C PRO A 262 -25.31 6.13 -17.28
N TYR A 263 -24.13 6.12 -16.67
CA TYR A 263 -23.44 4.90 -16.20
C TYR A 263 -23.86 4.41 -14.81
N LYS A 264 -24.85 5.06 -14.15
CA LYS A 264 -25.36 4.70 -12.81
C LYS A 264 -24.25 4.48 -11.76
N LEU A 265 -23.33 5.45 -11.66
CA LEU A 265 -22.15 5.34 -10.79
C LEU A 265 -22.47 5.70 -9.34
N SER A 266 -21.88 4.97 -8.41
CA SER A 266 -21.88 5.27 -6.97
C SER A 266 -20.52 5.81 -6.53
N VAL A 267 -20.50 6.57 -5.44
CA VAL A 267 -19.25 7.04 -4.80
C VAL A 267 -18.98 6.26 -3.53
N HIS A 268 -17.77 5.75 -3.38
CA HIS A 268 -17.24 5.24 -2.12
C HIS A 268 -15.99 6.03 -1.73
N MET A 269 -15.92 6.48 -0.48
CA MET A 269 -14.79 7.25 0.03
C MET A 269 -14.35 6.70 1.38
N GLU A 270 -13.04 6.52 1.58
CA GLU A 270 -12.44 6.00 2.82
C GLU A 270 -11.03 6.54 3.08
N HIS A 271 -10.52 6.41 4.30
CA HIS A 271 -9.09 6.60 4.52
C HIS A 271 -8.31 5.38 4.04
N ASN A 272 -7.16 5.65 3.43
CA ASN A 272 -6.21 4.64 3.07
C ASN A 272 -4.82 5.26 2.93
N THR A 273 -3.78 4.53 3.30
CA THR A 273 -2.41 5.01 3.16
C THR A 273 -1.95 4.82 1.71
N SER A 274 -1.10 5.73 1.23
CA SER A 274 -0.58 5.74 -0.13
C SER A 274 0.42 4.61 -0.36
N GLY A 275 -0.05 3.36 -0.51
CA GLY A 275 0.64 2.25 -1.18
C GLY A 275 2.04 1.86 -0.71
N GLU A 276 2.55 2.41 0.39
CA GLU A 276 3.87 2.11 0.95
C GLU A 276 3.79 0.97 1.94
N LEU A 277 3.35 -0.16 1.42
CA LEU A 277 3.71 -1.43 2.00
C LEU A 277 5.16 -1.74 1.59
N TYR A 278 6.13 -0.94 2.05
CA TYR A 278 7.53 -1.40 2.02
C TYR A 278 7.59 -2.76 2.74
N PRO A 279 8.52 -3.65 2.32
CA PRO A 279 8.75 -4.89 3.04
C PRO A 279 8.99 -4.59 4.51
N GLU A 280 8.51 -5.46 5.39
CA GLU A 280 8.80 -5.34 6.81
C GLU A 280 10.32 -5.42 7.02
N PHE A 281 10.91 -4.37 7.58
CA PHE A 281 12.34 -4.30 7.88
C PHE A 281 12.60 -4.93 9.24
N HIS A 282 13.06 -6.19 9.25
CA HIS A 282 13.26 -6.94 10.49
C HIS A 282 14.61 -6.68 11.11
N LEU A 283 14.60 -6.51 12.44
CA LEU A 283 15.80 -6.60 13.27
C LEU A 283 16.36 -8.02 13.21
N ILE A 284 17.64 -8.13 12.86
CA ILE A 284 18.32 -9.42 12.60
C ILE A 284 18.35 -10.35 13.84
N ASN A 285 18.27 -9.78 15.05
CA ASN A 285 18.52 -10.51 16.31
C ASN A 285 17.31 -10.59 17.25
N LYS A 286 16.11 -10.20 16.82
CA LYS A 286 14.93 -10.23 17.68
C LYS A 286 14.20 -11.57 17.53
N PRO A 287 13.99 -12.33 18.63
CA PRO A 287 13.15 -13.53 18.58
C PRO A 287 11.77 -13.22 18.02
N MET A 288 11.25 -14.09 17.16
CA MET A 288 9.92 -13.94 16.58
C MET A 288 8.91 -14.75 17.40
N THR A 289 7.73 -14.19 17.63
CA THR A 289 6.60 -14.97 18.16
C THR A 289 6.13 -16.01 17.13
N GLU A 290 5.36 -17.02 17.55
CA GLU A 290 4.77 -17.99 16.61
C GLU A 290 3.89 -17.29 15.57
N GLY A 291 3.08 -16.30 15.97
CA GLY A 291 2.25 -15.54 15.03
C GLY A 291 3.08 -14.78 13.99
N GLN A 292 4.23 -14.21 14.38
CA GLN A 292 5.16 -13.57 13.45
C GLN A 292 5.78 -14.58 12.48
N ARG A 293 6.15 -15.78 12.97
CA ARG A 293 6.68 -16.86 12.13
C ARG A 293 5.64 -17.36 11.14
N GLN A 294 4.40 -17.55 11.57
CA GLN A 294 3.30 -17.93 10.69
C GLN A 294 3.05 -16.86 9.62
N ALA A 295 3.02 -15.58 9.98
CA ALA A 295 2.88 -14.48 9.02
C ALA A 295 4.01 -14.48 7.97
N LYS A 296 5.23 -14.87 8.34
CA LYS A 296 6.33 -15.06 7.39
C LYS A 296 6.15 -16.29 6.51
N ARG A 297 5.71 -17.41 7.05
CA ARG A 297 5.37 -18.60 6.25
C ARG A 297 4.24 -18.29 5.25
N ASP A 298 3.27 -17.47 5.63
CA ASP A 298 2.19 -16.98 4.74
C ASP A 298 2.67 -16.04 3.62
N LEU A 299 3.91 -15.56 3.73
CA LEU A 299 4.67 -14.81 2.72
C LEU A 299 5.76 -15.68 2.06
N ASN A 300 5.63 -17.01 2.14
CA ASN A 300 6.55 -17.97 1.51
C ASN A 300 8.01 -17.84 1.99
N TYR A 301 8.18 -17.55 3.27
CA TYR A 301 9.43 -17.78 3.99
C TYR A 301 9.43 -19.23 4.48
N ASP A 302 10.23 -20.06 3.82
CA ASP A 302 10.32 -21.48 4.07
C ASP A 302 11.71 -21.83 4.64
N PRO A 303 11.79 -22.30 5.90
CA PRO A 303 13.07 -22.65 6.51
C PRO A 303 13.71 -23.90 5.89
N ASP A 304 12.91 -24.78 5.27
CA ASP A 304 13.34 -26.04 4.69
C ASP A 304 13.77 -25.89 3.22
N ARG A 305 13.62 -24.66 2.69
CA ARG A 305 13.98 -24.33 1.32
C ARG A 305 15.45 -24.60 1.05
N LYS A 306 15.71 -25.47 0.07
CA LYS A 306 17.07 -25.69 -0.44
C LYS A 306 17.51 -24.48 -1.27
N TYR A 307 18.77 -24.06 -1.07
CA TYR A 307 19.32 -22.96 -1.85
C TYR A 307 19.71 -23.46 -3.23
N ASN A 308 19.01 -22.95 -4.24
CA ASN A 308 19.26 -23.29 -5.62
C ASN A 308 20.44 -22.48 -6.15
N LYS A 309 21.29 -23.13 -6.95
CA LYS A 309 22.39 -22.44 -7.65
C LYS A 309 21.83 -21.46 -8.67
N LEU A 310 20.87 -21.91 -9.48
CA LEU A 310 20.23 -21.11 -10.52
C LEU A 310 19.07 -20.28 -9.94
N VAL A 311 18.97 -19.03 -10.36
CA VAL A 311 17.89 -18.11 -10.00
C VAL A 311 16.86 -18.09 -11.11
N MET A 312 15.69 -18.64 -10.83
CA MET A 312 14.60 -18.83 -11.79
C MET A 312 13.64 -17.64 -11.81
N LEU A 313 12.73 -17.64 -12.77
CA LEU A 313 11.55 -16.78 -12.78
C LEU A 313 10.84 -16.79 -11.41
N GLY A 314 10.50 -15.62 -10.87
CA GLY A 314 9.68 -15.52 -9.66
C GLY A 314 10.44 -15.72 -8.33
N GLU A 315 11.75 -15.95 -8.38
CA GLU A 315 12.60 -16.06 -7.20
C GLU A 315 12.76 -14.71 -6.47
N ASP A 316 13.10 -14.72 -5.19
CA ASP A 316 13.40 -13.48 -4.46
C ASP A 316 14.72 -12.85 -4.89
N VAL A 317 14.75 -11.52 -4.95
CA VAL A 317 15.98 -10.72 -5.08
C VAL A 317 15.92 -9.53 -4.13
N GLY A 318 17.07 -9.05 -3.69
CA GLY A 318 17.14 -7.90 -2.79
C GLY A 318 18.56 -7.37 -2.61
N PRO A 319 18.70 -6.19 -1.97
CA PRO A 319 19.99 -5.56 -1.71
C PRO A 319 20.95 -6.42 -0.90
N GLU A 320 22.21 -6.48 -1.31
CA GLU A 320 23.30 -7.13 -0.58
C GLU A 320 23.85 -6.22 0.56
N CYS A 321 22.96 -5.60 1.35
CA CYS A 321 23.33 -4.70 2.45
C CYS A 321 22.51 -4.93 3.71
N TYR A 322 22.95 -4.36 4.83
CA TYR A 322 22.11 -4.16 6.00
C TYR A 322 21.78 -2.68 6.10
N ILE A 323 20.60 -2.36 6.64
CA ILE A 323 20.16 -0.97 6.78
C ILE A 323 20.26 -0.57 8.24
N GLU A 324 20.92 0.55 8.51
CA GLU A 324 20.97 1.17 9.83
C GLU A 324 19.82 2.17 9.96
N ALA A 325 19.06 2.08 11.04
CA ALA A 325 17.99 3.04 11.32
C ALA A 325 18.59 4.37 11.83
N ALA A 326 18.07 5.50 11.34
CA ALA A 326 18.47 6.81 11.80
C ALA A 326 18.22 6.94 13.32
N GLY A 327 19.26 7.26 14.07
CA GLY A 327 19.19 7.43 15.52
C GLY A 327 19.42 6.16 16.36
N SER A 328 19.65 4.99 15.75
CA SER A 328 20.09 3.77 16.43
C SER A 328 21.30 3.17 15.71
N SER A 329 22.50 3.25 16.31
CA SER A 329 23.72 2.69 15.73
C SER A 329 23.82 1.17 15.87
N ASP A 330 23.03 0.58 16.78
CA ASP A 330 23.20 -0.82 17.19
C ASP A 330 22.16 -1.74 16.51
N ASP A 331 21.12 -1.18 15.91
CA ASP A 331 20.03 -1.90 15.27
C ASP A 331 20.22 -2.00 13.75
N ARG A 332 20.64 -3.18 13.30
CA ARG A 332 20.69 -3.52 11.86
C ARG A 332 19.40 -4.18 11.42
N HIS A 333 18.85 -3.65 10.34
CA HIS A 333 17.65 -4.14 9.69
C HIS A 333 17.97 -4.89 8.40
N LEU A 334 17.18 -5.93 8.15
CA LEU A 334 17.16 -6.65 6.88
C LEU A 334 16.50 -5.76 5.83
N PRO A 335 17.12 -5.56 4.65
CA PRO A 335 16.48 -4.86 3.57
C PRO A 335 15.25 -5.64 3.13
N GLY A 336 14.32 -4.91 2.54
CA GLY A 336 13.19 -5.52 1.88
C GLY A 336 13.62 -6.42 0.71
N LEU A 337 12.71 -7.29 0.29
CA LEU A 337 12.88 -8.14 -0.88
C LEU A 337 11.82 -7.83 -1.94
N GLY A 338 12.13 -8.20 -3.16
CA GLY A 338 11.20 -8.26 -4.28
C GLY A 338 11.37 -9.56 -5.06
N THR A 339 10.81 -9.58 -6.25
CA THR A 339 10.80 -10.72 -7.16
C THR A 339 11.68 -10.45 -8.38
N LEU A 340 12.43 -11.46 -8.81
CA LEU A 340 13.05 -11.50 -10.13
C LEU A 340 11.94 -11.74 -11.15
N GLY A 341 11.59 -10.69 -11.88
CA GLY A 341 10.48 -10.68 -12.82
C GLY A 341 10.70 -11.62 -13.98
N CYS A 342 11.82 -11.47 -14.67
CA CYS A 342 12.32 -12.42 -15.66
C CYS A 342 13.78 -12.10 -16.00
N TRP A 343 14.42 -13.03 -16.69
CA TRP A 343 15.66 -12.76 -17.42
C TRP A 343 15.32 -12.10 -18.76
N ILE A 344 16.02 -11.02 -19.09
CA ILE A 344 15.98 -10.37 -20.39
C ILE A 344 17.34 -10.43 -21.06
N GLU A 345 17.37 -10.27 -22.37
CA GLU A 345 18.59 -10.13 -23.16
C GLU A 345 18.62 -8.77 -23.84
N MET A 346 19.80 -8.16 -23.86
CA MET A 346 20.01 -6.88 -24.52
C MET A 346 21.24 -6.92 -25.43
N LYS A 347 21.16 -6.15 -26.52
CA LYS A 347 22.31 -5.76 -27.34
C LYS A 347 22.56 -4.27 -27.19
N THR A 348 23.83 -3.90 -27.15
CA THR A 348 24.24 -2.50 -27.15
C THR A 348 25.09 -2.20 -28.36
N LYS A 349 25.32 -0.91 -28.65
CA LYS A 349 26.27 -0.47 -29.69
C LYS A 349 27.70 -0.98 -29.44
N LYS A 350 28.08 -1.20 -28.17
CA LYS A 350 29.41 -1.69 -27.79
C LYS A 350 29.47 -3.22 -27.69
N GLU A 351 28.43 -3.82 -27.12
CA GLU A 351 28.26 -5.26 -26.95
C GLU A 351 27.16 -5.73 -27.92
N THR A 352 27.55 -6.15 -29.12
CA THR A 352 26.61 -6.61 -30.16
C THR A 352 26.09 -8.03 -29.93
N GLN A 353 26.66 -8.74 -28.97
CA GLN A 353 26.18 -10.04 -28.49
C GLN A 353 25.05 -9.86 -27.48
N TRP A 354 24.19 -10.87 -27.37
CA TRP A 354 23.15 -10.88 -26.35
C TRP A 354 23.76 -11.04 -24.96
N THR A 355 23.52 -10.07 -24.09
CA THR A 355 23.91 -10.11 -22.68
C THR A 355 22.66 -10.26 -21.83
N LYS A 356 22.66 -11.23 -20.89
CA LYS A 356 21.52 -11.49 -19.98
C LYS A 356 21.54 -10.55 -18.77
N TYR A 357 20.36 -10.06 -18.41
CA TYR A 357 20.11 -9.22 -17.23
C TYR A 357 18.87 -9.72 -16.50
N ALA A 358 18.85 -9.60 -15.18
CA ALA A 358 17.64 -9.84 -14.40
C ALA A 358 16.82 -8.55 -14.31
N LEU A 359 15.53 -8.63 -14.61
CA LEU A 359 14.56 -7.52 -14.52
C LEU A 359 13.80 -7.60 -13.18
N THR A 360 13.74 -6.49 -12.47
CA THR A 360 12.88 -6.29 -11.28
C THR A 360 12.44 -4.82 -11.20
N ASN A 361 11.75 -4.39 -10.14
CA ASN A 361 11.43 -2.97 -9.93
C ASN A 361 12.60 -2.19 -9.33
N TYR A 362 12.66 -0.89 -9.59
CA TYR A 362 13.66 -0.02 -8.98
C TYR A 362 13.46 0.12 -7.48
N HIS A 363 12.23 0.24 -6.98
CA HIS A 363 12.01 0.35 -5.53
C HIS A 363 12.49 -0.89 -4.74
N VAL A 364 12.61 -2.06 -5.37
CA VAL A 364 13.14 -3.29 -4.75
C VAL A 364 14.64 -3.17 -4.49
N VAL A 365 15.37 -2.56 -5.41
CA VAL A 365 16.83 -2.41 -5.33
C VAL A 365 17.27 -1.12 -4.64
N ARG A 366 16.33 -0.21 -4.41
CA ARG A 366 16.52 1.12 -3.81
C ARG A 366 17.33 1.13 -2.51
N PRO A 367 17.17 0.16 -1.57
CA PRO A 367 17.99 0.14 -0.35
C PRO A 367 19.48 -0.21 -0.57
N ALA A 368 19.88 -0.61 -1.77
CA ALA A 368 21.29 -0.84 -2.11
C ALA A 368 22.09 0.48 -2.29
N PHE A 369 21.40 1.62 -2.47
CA PHE A 369 22.05 2.91 -2.68
C PHE A 369 22.35 3.64 -1.38
N SER A 370 23.49 4.35 -1.33
CA SER A 370 23.84 5.20 -0.19
C SER A 370 22.81 6.32 -0.04
N GLY A 371 22.44 6.62 1.21
CA GLY A 371 21.40 7.61 1.53
C GLY A 371 19.99 7.05 1.69
N PHE A 372 19.77 5.73 1.53
CA PHE A 372 18.54 5.09 2.00
C PHE A 372 18.44 5.18 3.52
N GLN A 373 17.28 5.56 4.04
CA GLN A 373 17.06 5.75 5.47
C GLN A 373 15.81 5.03 5.96
N LEU A 374 15.97 4.36 7.09
CA LEU A 374 14.86 3.96 7.95
C LEU A 374 14.86 4.84 9.19
N GLY A 375 13.70 5.06 9.78
CA GLY A 375 13.60 5.70 11.07
C GLY A 375 12.22 5.49 11.66
N MET A 376 12.08 5.85 12.93
CA MET A 376 10.77 5.89 13.55
C MET A 376 10.01 7.06 12.95
N SER A 377 8.86 6.75 12.36
CA SER A 377 7.88 7.77 11.97
C SER A 377 7.37 8.50 13.22
N ASP A 378 6.66 9.61 13.01
CA ASP A 378 5.90 10.34 14.05
C ASP A 378 4.82 9.50 14.77
N LYS A 379 4.75 8.21 14.43
CA LYS A 379 3.77 7.21 14.83
C LYS A 379 4.41 6.07 15.62
N ASN A 380 5.69 6.22 15.95
CA ASN A 380 6.52 5.22 16.61
C ASN A 380 6.54 3.86 15.87
N GLU A 381 6.43 3.90 14.54
CA GLU A 381 6.59 2.76 13.65
C GLU A 381 7.81 2.95 12.77
N LEU A 382 8.57 1.88 12.56
CA LEU A 382 9.71 1.91 11.65
C LEU A 382 9.22 2.09 10.21
N ALA A 383 9.63 3.18 9.57
CA ALA A 383 9.24 3.53 8.22
C ALA A 383 10.46 3.95 7.38
N THR A 384 10.28 3.95 6.06
CA THR A 384 11.25 4.60 5.16
C THR A 384 11.13 6.11 5.32
N LEU A 385 12.26 6.79 5.48
CA LEU A 385 12.33 8.24 5.51
C LEU A 385 12.68 8.79 4.12
N GLU A 386 12.57 10.10 3.96
CA GLU A 386 13.13 10.76 2.78
C GLU A 386 14.63 10.43 2.66
N PRO A 387 15.13 10.18 1.44
CA PRO A 387 16.54 9.88 1.25
C PRO A 387 17.40 11.08 1.64
N VAL A 388 18.63 10.81 2.10
CA VAL A 388 19.59 11.88 2.43
C VAL A 388 19.80 12.75 1.20
N LYS A 389 19.58 14.06 1.33
CA LYS A 389 19.74 15.01 0.23
C LYS A 389 21.14 14.91 -0.39
N ASP A 390 21.21 14.93 -1.72
CA ASP A 390 22.44 14.86 -2.52
C ASP A 390 23.23 13.53 -2.44
N SER A 391 22.68 12.51 -1.76
CA SER A 391 23.21 11.14 -1.74
C SER A 391 23.13 10.44 -3.11
N ASP A 392 23.73 9.26 -3.22
CA ASP A 392 23.62 8.43 -4.42
C ASP A 392 22.16 8.10 -4.71
N LEU A 393 21.41 7.68 -3.69
CA LEU A 393 19.99 7.38 -3.83
C LEU A 393 19.19 8.59 -4.32
N TRP A 394 19.41 9.77 -3.73
CA TRP A 394 18.74 11.00 -4.13
C TRP A 394 18.94 11.31 -5.62
N LYS A 395 20.17 11.11 -6.13
CA LYS A 395 20.49 11.33 -7.55
C LYS A 395 19.81 10.29 -8.43
N VAL A 396 19.87 9.01 -8.06
CA VAL A 396 19.24 7.93 -8.84
C VAL A 396 17.71 8.07 -8.86
N ASP A 397 17.10 8.52 -7.77
CA ASP A 397 15.67 8.83 -7.74
C ASP A 397 15.28 9.93 -8.74
N LEU A 398 16.15 10.94 -8.92
CA LEU A 398 15.89 12.05 -9.82
C LEU A 398 16.21 11.72 -11.28
N GLU A 399 17.34 11.05 -11.52
CA GLU A 399 17.96 10.95 -12.85
C GLU A 399 17.96 9.54 -13.42
N GLY A 400 17.65 8.53 -12.60
CA GLY A 400 17.92 7.13 -12.91
C GLY A 400 19.39 6.75 -12.74
N MET A 401 19.75 5.53 -13.14
CA MET A 401 21.12 5.02 -13.12
C MET A 401 21.47 4.38 -14.46
N ASP A 402 22.64 4.72 -14.99
CA ASP A 402 23.27 4.05 -16.13
C ASP A 402 24.67 3.49 -15.75
N PRO A 403 25.31 2.67 -16.60
CA PRO A 403 26.62 2.08 -16.30
C PRO A 403 27.77 3.09 -16.15
N GLY A 404 27.58 4.33 -16.61
CA GLY A 404 28.54 5.43 -16.46
C GLY A 404 28.36 6.21 -15.16
N THR A 405 27.29 5.96 -14.40
CA THR A 405 26.99 6.67 -13.17
C THR A 405 27.97 6.24 -12.07
N PRO A 406 28.78 7.15 -11.50
CA PRO A 406 29.87 6.80 -10.58
C PRO A 406 29.34 6.55 -9.16
N LEU A 407 28.66 5.44 -8.94
CA LEU A 407 28.11 5.07 -7.62
C LEU A 407 28.92 3.95 -6.97
N LYS A 408 28.99 3.95 -5.63
CA LYS A 408 29.52 2.81 -4.89
C LYS A 408 28.60 1.59 -5.04
N HIS A 409 29.19 0.39 -5.00
CA HIS A 409 28.56 -0.90 -5.32
C HIS A 409 27.15 -1.04 -4.75
N ALA A 410 26.19 -1.26 -5.65
CA ALA A 410 24.80 -1.56 -5.35
C ALA A 410 24.53 -3.00 -5.78
N ASP A 411 25.05 -3.93 -4.98
CA ASP A 411 24.99 -5.36 -5.25
C ASP A 411 23.66 -5.97 -4.79
N ILE A 412 23.25 -7.02 -5.50
CA ILE A 412 21.99 -7.74 -5.33
C ILE A 412 22.29 -9.21 -5.11
N GLU A 413 21.50 -9.83 -4.24
CA GLU A 413 21.63 -11.22 -3.82
C GLU A 413 20.35 -12.05 -4.05
N HIS A 414 20.55 -13.36 -4.11
CA HIS A 414 19.53 -14.41 -4.03
C HIS A 414 20.15 -15.65 -3.37
N PRO A 415 19.46 -16.39 -2.48
CA PRO A 415 18.28 -15.93 -1.78
C PRO A 415 18.62 -14.69 -0.96
N THR A 416 17.60 -13.90 -0.69
CA THR A 416 17.75 -12.69 0.11
C THR A 416 18.13 -13.03 1.54
N ARG A 417 18.96 -12.20 2.15
CA ARG A 417 19.32 -12.28 3.57
C ARG A 417 18.10 -12.27 4.48
N ALA A 418 17.00 -11.64 4.05
CA ALA A 418 15.73 -11.68 4.77
C ALA A 418 15.18 -13.11 4.91
N LYS A 419 15.11 -13.87 3.81
CA LYS A 419 14.71 -15.29 3.86
C LYS A 419 15.77 -16.16 4.53
N HIS A 420 17.05 -15.85 4.33
CA HIS A 420 18.15 -16.57 4.97
C HIS A 420 18.14 -16.46 6.49
N CYS A 421 18.07 -15.25 7.05
CA CYS A 421 18.05 -15.02 8.49
C CYS A 421 16.83 -15.70 9.13
N PHE A 422 15.67 -15.65 8.48
CA PHE A 422 14.48 -16.37 8.94
C PHE A 422 14.71 -17.90 9.00
N ALA A 423 15.29 -18.49 7.95
CA ALA A 423 15.59 -19.91 7.90
C ALA A 423 16.61 -20.32 8.99
N VAL A 424 17.69 -19.54 9.12
CA VAL A 424 18.73 -19.76 10.14
C VAL A 424 18.14 -19.72 11.55
N GLN A 425 17.31 -18.72 11.84
CA GLN A 425 16.65 -18.59 13.13
C GLN A 425 15.70 -19.77 13.40
N SER A 426 14.81 -20.07 12.45
CA SER A 426 13.81 -21.13 12.60
C SER A 426 14.46 -22.50 12.86
N LEU A 427 15.46 -22.87 12.06
CA LEU A 427 16.18 -24.14 12.22
C LEU A 427 16.97 -24.18 13.54
N THR A 428 17.56 -23.06 13.96
CA THR A 428 18.29 -22.99 15.24
C THR A 428 17.35 -23.19 16.42
N GLU A 429 16.18 -22.55 16.40
CA GLU A 429 15.15 -22.70 17.43
C GLU A 429 14.63 -24.14 17.48
N GLU A 430 14.37 -24.75 16.33
CA GLU A 430 13.92 -26.15 16.23
C GLU A 430 14.94 -27.13 16.80
N ILE A 431 16.23 -26.98 16.42
CA ILE A 431 17.33 -27.78 16.96
C ILE A 431 17.46 -27.61 18.47
N ASN A 432 17.29 -26.39 18.99
CA ASN A 432 17.39 -26.12 20.43
C ASN A 432 16.18 -26.65 21.20
N GLY A 433 14.98 -26.62 20.60
CA GLY A 433 13.76 -27.14 21.20
C GLY A 433 13.75 -28.66 21.32
N ASN A 434 14.42 -29.37 20.40
CA ASN A 434 14.57 -30.82 20.46
C ASN A 434 15.98 -31.28 20.02
N PRO A 435 17.01 -31.15 20.88
CA PRO A 435 18.41 -31.35 20.48
C PRO A 435 18.77 -32.79 20.11
N ASN A 436 17.98 -33.76 20.59
CA ASN A 436 18.15 -35.20 20.35
C ASN A 436 16.99 -35.79 19.54
N GLY A 437 16.19 -34.94 18.89
CA GLY A 437 15.09 -35.38 18.03
C GLY A 437 15.58 -36.18 16.82
N PRO A 438 14.72 -37.04 16.25
CA PRO A 438 15.08 -37.85 15.08
C PRO A 438 15.40 -37.01 13.84
N GLU A 439 14.79 -35.83 13.69
CA GLU A 439 14.98 -34.91 12.55
C GLU A 439 16.17 -33.95 12.75
N THR A 440 16.66 -33.80 13.99
CA THR A 440 17.70 -32.83 14.37
C THR A 440 19.02 -32.99 13.59
N PRO A 441 19.52 -34.21 13.26
CA PRO A 441 20.69 -34.36 12.40
C PRO A 441 20.51 -33.76 11.00
N GLU A 442 19.33 -33.89 10.41
CA GLU A 442 19.01 -33.33 9.09
C GLU A 442 18.92 -31.81 9.17
N CYS A 443 18.23 -31.27 10.18
CA CYS A 443 18.15 -29.82 10.41
C CYS A 443 19.53 -29.20 10.65
N ARG A 444 20.43 -29.87 11.40
CA ARG A 444 21.82 -29.43 11.58
C ARG A 444 22.60 -29.42 10.26
N LYS A 445 22.42 -30.44 9.42
CA LYS A 445 23.05 -30.52 8.10
C LYS A 445 22.55 -29.40 7.18
N HIS A 446 21.25 -29.16 7.16
CA HIS A 446 20.62 -28.11 6.37
C HIS A 446 21.07 -26.72 6.84
N LEU A 447 21.01 -26.44 8.15
CA LEU A 447 21.49 -25.20 8.76
C LEU A 447 22.96 -24.93 8.41
N LYS A 448 23.82 -25.95 8.46
CA LYS A 448 25.22 -25.82 8.04
C LYS A 448 25.33 -25.47 6.56
N GLY A 449 24.55 -26.14 5.71
CA GLY A 449 24.55 -25.89 4.26
C GLY A 449 24.18 -24.46 3.90
N ILE A 450 23.08 -23.94 4.45
CA ILE A 450 22.62 -22.57 4.14
C ILE A 450 23.57 -21.50 4.69
N LYS A 451 24.23 -21.74 5.84
CA LYS A 451 25.26 -20.84 6.37
C LYS A 451 26.49 -20.83 5.48
N SER A 452 27.00 -22.01 5.11
CA SER A 452 28.16 -22.12 4.21
C SER A 452 27.91 -21.46 2.85
N PHE A 453 26.67 -21.49 2.34
CA PHE A 453 26.31 -20.77 1.11
C PHE A 453 26.55 -19.26 1.22
N PHE A 454 26.15 -18.64 2.34
CA PHE A 454 26.40 -17.22 2.60
C PHE A 454 27.87 -16.93 2.92
N ASP A 455 28.52 -17.78 3.73
CA ASP A 455 29.94 -17.63 4.09
C ASP A 455 30.85 -17.71 2.84
N ASN A 456 30.45 -18.47 1.82
CA ASN A 456 31.16 -18.60 0.54
C ASN A 456 30.82 -17.52 -0.48
N ASN A 457 29.96 -16.54 -0.13
CA ASN A 457 29.43 -15.54 -1.04
C ASN A 457 28.67 -16.11 -2.26
N GLU A 458 28.04 -17.28 -2.10
CA GLU A 458 27.28 -17.91 -3.18
C GLU A 458 25.91 -17.24 -3.41
N GLN A 459 25.46 -16.42 -2.45
CA GLN A 459 24.24 -15.61 -2.54
C GLN A 459 24.35 -14.41 -3.48
N HIS A 460 25.55 -13.94 -3.77
CA HIS A 460 25.75 -12.83 -4.71
C HIS A 460 25.16 -13.18 -6.09
N LEU A 461 24.36 -12.27 -6.65
CA LEU A 461 23.74 -12.42 -7.97
C LEU A 461 24.36 -11.47 -8.98
N GLY A 462 24.59 -10.21 -8.61
CA GLY A 462 25.16 -9.22 -9.51
C GLY A 462 25.05 -7.80 -8.98
N SER A 463 25.32 -6.82 -9.82
CA SER A 463 25.19 -5.39 -9.48
C SER A 463 24.10 -4.73 -10.31
N ILE A 464 23.44 -3.71 -9.74
CA ILE A 464 22.51 -2.86 -10.49
C ILE A 464 23.29 -2.16 -11.61
N HIS A 465 22.81 -2.33 -12.84
CA HIS A 465 23.48 -1.82 -14.04
C HIS A 465 22.71 -0.67 -14.69
N TRP A 466 21.38 -0.74 -14.65
CA TRP A 466 20.48 0.31 -15.11
C TRP A 466 19.28 0.40 -14.15
N ALA A 467 18.77 1.60 -13.91
CA ALA A 467 17.55 1.80 -13.12
C ALA A 467 16.77 3.04 -13.56
N SER A 468 15.44 2.96 -13.49
CA SER A 468 14.54 4.01 -13.96
C SER A 468 14.52 5.27 -13.09
N GLY A 469 14.83 5.15 -11.80
CA GLY A 469 14.58 6.23 -10.84
C GLY A 469 13.09 6.48 -10.61
N TYR A 470 12.78 7.62 -9.99
CA TYR A 470 11.44 7.98 -9.54
C TYR A 470 10.70 9.03 -10.39
N THR A 471 11.40 9.73 -11.28
CA THR A 471 10.82 10.84 -12.08
C THR A 471 10.23 10.40 -13.42
N ARG A 472 10.60 9.22 -13.92
CA ARG A 472 10.16 8.74 -15.25
C ARG A 472 8.69 8.36 -15.29
N ARG A 473 8.03 8.63 -16.43
CA ARG A 473 6.60 8.41 -16.66
C ARG A 473 6.36 7.93 -18.09
N THR A 474 5.31 7.13 -18.27
CA THR A 474 4.78 6.82 -19.61
C THR A 474 4.17 8.07 -20.24
N GLY A 475 3.90 8.03 -21.56
CA GLY A 475 3.17 9.10 -22.24
C GLY A 475 1.75 9.37 -21.69
N ASN A 476 1.20 8.43 -20.92
CA ASN A 476 -0.10 8.56 -20.25
C ASN A 476 0.07 8.69 -18.72
N ASN A 477 1.14 9.33 -18.24
CA ASN A 477 1.39 9.63 -16.83
C ASN A 477 1.49 8.42 -15.86
N GLY A 478 1.57 7.18 -16.38
CA GLY A 478 1.82 5.99 -15.56
C GLY A 478 3.25 5.94 -15.04
N ARG A 479 3.45 5.40 -13.83
CA ARG A 479 4.74 5.27 -13.17
C ARG A 479 5.60 4.23 -13.88
N ILE A 480 6.85 4.60 -14.18
CA ILE A 480 7.87 3.64 -14.63
C ILE A 480 8.77 3.29 -13.46
N ASP A 481 8.94 2.00 -13.20
CA ASP A 481 9.66 1.48 -12.05
C ASP A 481 10.35 0.16 -12.41
N TRP A 482 11.58 0.22 -12.93
CA TRP A 482 12.35 -0.96 -13.32
C TRP A 482 13.83 -0.80 -12.96
N ALA A 483 14.48 -1.93 -12.69
CA ALA A 483 15.93 -2.04 -12.54
C ALA A 483 16.44 -3.30 -13.24
N LEU A 484 17.63 -3.18 -13.83
CA LEU A 484 18.34 -4.26 -14.49
C LEU A 484 19.60 -4.61 -13.71
N ILE A 485 19.72 -5.88 -13.34
CA ILE A 485 20.86 -6.42 -12.61
C ILE A 485 21.73 -7.17 -13.61
N LYS A 486 23.01 -6.79 -13.68
CA LYS A 486 24.00 -7.52 -14.49
C LYS A 486 24.65 -8.58 -13.61
N PRO A 487 24.54 -9.88 -13.92
CA PRO A 487 25.22 -10.90 -13.16
C PRO A 487 26.74 -10.72 -13.17
N THR A 488 27.37 -10.82 -12.01
CA THR A 488 28.82 -10.65 -11.82
C THR A 488 29.38 -11.71 -10.89
N GLY A 489 30.70 -11.95 -10.95
CA GLY A 489 31.37 -12.90 -10.05
C GLY A 489 30.73 -14.29 -10.06
N THR A 490 30.37 -14.79 -8.88
CA THR A 490 29.67 -16.08 -8.70
C THR A 490 28.31 -16.10 -9.40
N GLY A 491 27.65 -14.95 -9.50
CA GLY A 491 26.32 -14.74 -10.09
C GLY A 491 26.20 -15.09 -11.58
N VAL A 492 27.29 -15.02 -12.36
CA VAL A 492 27.29 -15.43 -13.78
C VAL A 492 26.90 -16.90 -13.93
N SER A 493 27.30 -17.75 -12.97
CA SER A 493 26.97 -19.18 -12.97
C SER A 493 25.58 -19.51 -12.42
N ARG A 494 24.81 -18.47 -12.06
CA ARG A 494 23.51 -18.57 -11.38
C ARG A 494 22.34 -18.13 -12.27
N ILE A 495 22.60 -17.77 -13.52
CA ILE A 495 21.56 -17.39 -14.48
C ILE A 495 20.64 -18.59 -14.73
N GLY A 496 19.39 -18.48 -14.31
CA GLY A 496 18.37 -19.50 -14.53
C GLY A 496 17.58 -19.28 -15.81
N LYS A 497 16.39 -19.88 -15.84
CA LYS A 497 15.49 -19.88 -17.00
C LYS A 497 14.19 -19.16 -16.68
N ASN A 498 13.54 -18.65 -17.72
CA ASN A 498 12.19 -18.09 -17.65
C ASN A 498 11.10 -19.17 -17.70
N THR A 499 11.27 -20.27 -16.95
CA THR A 499 10.34 -21.39 -16.95
C THR A 499 9.03 -21.00 -16.26
N LEU A 500 7.91 -21.16 -16.95
CA LEU A 500 6.59 -20.95 -16.38
C LEU A 500 6.20 -22.08 -15.41
N PRO A 501 5.33 -21.80 -14.42
CA PRO A 501 4.86 -22.81 -13.48
C PRO A 501 4.17 -23.99 -14.16
N THR A 502 4.42 -25.18 -13.62
CA THR A 502 3.80 -26.42 -14.05
C THR A 502 2.33 -26.50 -13.61
N ARG A 503 1.57 -27.42 -14.21
CA ARG A 503 0.19 -27.72 -13.77
C ARG A 503 0.12 -28.13 -12.29
N ALA A 504 1.16 -28.77 -11.75
CA ALA A 504 1.20 -29.17 -10.35
C ALA A 504 1.24 -27.94 -9.43
N ASP A 505 2.02 -26.92 -9.80
CA ASP A 505 2.14 -25.67 -9.03
C ASP A 505 0.78 -24.96 -8.91
N TRP A 506 0.02 -24.90 -10.02
CA TRP A 506 -1.34 -24.35 -10.03
C TRP A 506 -2.31 -25.18 -9.18
N HIS A 507 -2.27 -26.50 -9.29
CA HIS A 507 -3.13 -27.39 -8.51
C HIS A 507 -2.84 -27.33 -7.01
N GLN A 508 -1.58 -27.16 -6.60
CA GLN A 508 -1.20 -27.02 -5.20
C GLN A 508 -1.86 -25.81 -4.53
N LYS A 509 -2.12 -24.75 -5.32
CA LYS A 509 -2.85 -23.55 -4.89
C LYS A 509 -4.37 -23.64 -5.10
N GLY A 510 -4.88 -24.79 -5.53
CA GLY A 510 -6.30 -25.02 -5.78
C GLY A 510 -6.82 -24.40 -7.08
N TYR A 511 -5.95 -23.93 -7.99
CA TYR A 511 -6.33 -23.38 -9.30
C TYR A 511 -6.60 -24.50 -10.32
N HIS A 512 -7.63 -25.31 -10.09
CA HIS A 512 -7.94 -26.42 -10.99
C HIS A 512 -8.42 -25.95 -12.37
N ASP A 513 -9.29 -24.93 -12.40
CA ASP A 513 -9.92 -24.45 -13.63
C ASP A 513 -9.32 -23.13 -14.15
N HIS A 514 -8.57 -22.41 -13.31
CA HIS A 514 -7.96 -21.12 -13.63
C HIS A 514 -6.45 -21.24 -13.81
N LYS A 515 -6.02 -21.87 -14.91
CA LYS A 515 -4.60 -22.04 -15.26
C LYS A 515 -4.33 -21.61 -16.71
N PRO A 516 -3.10 -21.16 -17.03
CA PRO A 516 -2.74 -20.82 -18.41
C PRO A 516 -2.87 -22.05 -19.32
N ARG A 517 -3.19 -21.80 -20.60
CA ARG A 517 -3.28 -22.80 -21.67
C ARG A 517 -1.93 -23.29 -22.15
N ALA A 518 -0.85 -22.57 -21.80
CA ALA A 518 0.52 -22.99 -22.06
C ALA A 518 0.71 -24.46 -21.61
N ARG A 519 1.01 -25.35 -22.58
CA ARG A 519 1.12 -26.79 -22.34
C ARG A 519 2.44 -27.11 -21.64
N GLY A 520 2.39 -27.43 -20.34
CA GLY A 520 3.56 -27.83 -19.55
C GLY A 520 4.45 -26.66 -19.11
N PRO A 521 5.64 -26.91 -18.51
CA PRO A 521 6.61 -25.86 -18.18
C PRO A 521 7.22 -25.28 -19.46
N GLY A 522 6.43 -24.48 -20.16
CA GLY A 522 6.90 -23.66 -21.27
C GLY A 522 7.79 -22.53 -20.76
N LEU A 523 8.51 -21.88 -21.67
CA LEU A 523 9.21 -20.64 -21.37
C LEU A 523 8.24 -19.46 -21.47
N LEU A 524 8.48 -18.43 -20.67
CA LEU A 524 7.85 -17.12 -20.83
C LEU A 524 8.11 -16.63 -22.26
N LYS A 525 7.03 -16.30 -22.96
CA LYS A 525 7.10 -15.86 -24.35
C LYS A 525 7.26 -14.35 -24.43
N GLN A 526 7.75 -13.89 -25.58
CA GLN A 526 7.81 -12.47 -25.90
C GLN A 526 6.43 -11.80 -25.76
N PRO A 527 6.39 -10.49 -25.47
CA PRO A 527 5.15 -9.74 -25.44
C PRO A 527 4.40 -9.83 -26.78
N PRO A 528 3.06 -9.79 -26.77
CA PRO A 528 2.31 -9.62 -28.01
C PRO A 528 2.59 -8.24 -28.63
N GLU A 529 2.32 -8.08 -29.93
CA GLU A 529 2.62 -6.85 -30.70
C GLU A 529 2.08 -5.56 -30.07
N HIS A 530 0.98 -5.65 -29.33
CA HIS A 530 0.32 -4.53 -28.66
C HIS A 530 0.27 -4.70 -27.13
N GLY A 531 1.07 -5.62 -26.59
CA GLY A 531 1.30 -5.82 -25.16
C GLY A 531 0.02 -5.88 -24.32
N LEU A 532 0.08 -5.30 -23.13
CA LEU A 532 -1.05 -5.23 -22.20
C LEU A 532 -2.22 -4.43 -22.76
N ARG A 533 -1.95 -3.42 -23.59
CA ARG A 533 -2.98 -2.53 -24.17
C ARG A 533 -3.98 -3.26 -25.08
N SER A 534 -3.63 -4.46 -25.54
CA SER A 534 -4.50 -5.32 -26.35
C SER A 534 -5.26 -6.39 -25.58
N VAL A 535 -4.95 -6.59 -24.29
CA VAL A 535 -5.57 -7.62 -23.47
C VAL A 535 -6.98 -7.18 -23.10
N PRO A 536 -8.06 -7.91 -23.44
CA PRO A 536 -9.41 -7.47 -23.13
C PRO A 536 -9.64 -7.17 -21.64
N ASN A 537 -10.51 -6.20 -21.36
CA ASN A 537 -10.96 -5.93 -20.00
C ASN A 537 -11.67 -7.16 -19.40
N GLY A 538 -11.35 -7.46 -18.14
CA GLY A 538 -11.81 -8.66 -17.45
C GLY A 538 -11.08 -9.95 -17.84
N GLU A 539 -10.07 -9.89 -18.72
CA GLU A 539 -9.29 -11.08 -19.08
C GLU A 539 -8.52 -11.62 -17.87
N THR A 540 -8.44 -12.95 -17.80
CA THR A 540 -7.67 -13.65 -16.77
C THR A 540 -6.18 -13.61 -17.08
N LEU A 541 -5.41 -13.11 -16.13
CA LEU A 541 -3.96 -13.03 -16.21
C LEU A 541 -3.29 -13.65 -14.98
N PHE A 542 -2.01 -13.95 -15.13
CA PHE A 542 -1.26 -14.79 -14.21
C PHE A 542 0.04 -14.12 -13.81
N LYS A 543 0.54 -14.44 -12.62
CA LYS A 543 1.92 -14.09 -12.24
C LYS A 543 2.54 -15.19 -11.38
N LEU A 544 3.86 -15.10 -11.25
CA LEU A 544 4.65 -15.84 -10.29
C LEU A 544 5.48 -14.85 -9.46
N GLY A 545 5.15 -14.76 -8.17
CA GLY A 545 5.84 -13.87 -7.22
C GLY A 545 6.46 -14.64 -6.06
N THR A 546 7.51 -14.08 -5.46
CA THR A 546 8.26 -14.79 -4.41
C THR A 546 7.48 -14.96 -3.10
N SER A 547 6.48 -14.11 -2.85
CA SER A 547 5.71 -14.11 -1.59
C SER A 547 4.40 -14.87 -1.71
N THR A 548 3.69 -14.74 -2.83
CA THR A 548 2.41 -15.44 -3.04
C THR A 548 2.54 -16.71 -3.88
N GLY A 549 3.65 -16.90 -4.58
CA GLY A 549 3.83 -17.96 -5.57
C GLY A 549 3.01 -17.67 -6.82
N VAL A 550 2.40 -18.70 -7.39
CA VAL A 550 1.48 -18.56 -8.53
C VAL A 550 0.17 -17.93 -8.08
N THR A 551 -0.28 -16.90 -8.80
CA THR A 551 -1.58 -16.26 -8.57
C THR A 551 -2.26 -15.88 -9.88
N VAL A 552 -3.58 -15.72 -9.80
CA VAL A 552 -4.46 -15.42 -10.93
C VAL A 552 -5.34 -14.20 -10.59
N GLY A 553 -5.53 -13.32 -11.56
CA GLY A 553 -6.31 -12.10 -11.40
C GLY A 553 -7.04 -11.70 -12.68
N LEU A 554 -7.92 -10.73 -12.56
CA LEU A 554 -8.67 -10.11 -13.65
C LEU A 554 -8.09 -8.74 -13.98
N PHE A 555 -7.86 -8.49 -15.26
CA PHE A 555 -7.35 -7.22 -15.75
C PHE A 555 -8.43 -6.14 -15.82
N SER A 556 -8.11 -4.92 -15.41
CA SER A 556 -8.92 -3.73 -15.66
C SER A 556 -8.24 -2.82 -16.68
N HIS A 557 -8.93 -2.54 -17.79
CA HIS A 557 -8.52 -1.50 -18.74
C HIS A 557 -8.66 -0.08 -18.16
N VAL A 558 -9.47 0.06 -17.11
CA VAL A 558 -9.69 1.34 -16.47
C VAL A 558 -8.55 1.61 -15.50
N LYS A 559 -7.84 2.70 -15.75
CA LYS A 559 -6.72 3.13 -14.91
C LYS A 559 -7.20 3.80 -13.63
N SER A 560 -6.43 3.59 -12.56
CA SER A 560 -6.52 4.34 -11.31
C SER A 560 -5.55 5.51 -11.32
N MET A 561 -5.94 6.64 -10.73
CA MET A 561 -5.04 7.72 -10.38
C MET A 561 -4.51 7.45 -8.97
N VAL A 562 -3.19 7.28 -8.80
CA VAL A 562 -2.61 6.78 -7.56
C VAL A 562 -1.49 7.69 -7.07
N LYS A 563 -1.46 7.96 -5.76
CA LYS A 563 -0.34 8.63 -5.10
C LYS A 563 0.59 7.59 -4.49
N PHE A 564 1.89 7.72 -4.75
CA PHE A 564 2.93 6.92 -4.09
C PHE A 564 3.70 7.79 -3.11
N ALA A 565 3.74 7.42 -1.82
CA ALA A 565 4.43 8.26 -0.82
C ALA A 565 5.93 8.45 -1.10
N GLY A 566 6.57 7.46 -1.72
CA GLY A 566 8.00 7.50 -2.05
C GLY A 566 8.36 8.57 -3.08
N ASP A 567 7.36 9.08 -3.80
CA ASP A 567 7.54 10.15 -4.78
C ASP A 567 7.65 11.52 -4.11
N ARG A 568 7.30 11.67 -2.82
CA ARG A 568 7.18 12.97 -2.11
C ARG A 568 8.38 13.91 -2.32
N HIS A 569 9.59 13.42 -2.13
CA HIS A 569 10.82 14.21 -2.24
C HIS A 569 11.18 14.57 -3.70
N VAL A 570 10.67 13.83 -4.68
CA VAL A 570 10.89 14.11 -6.11
C VAL A 570 9.74 14.87 -6.77
N GLU A 571 8.61 15.08 -6.08
CA GLU A 571 7.42 15.79 -6.60
C GLU A 571 7.79 17.15 -7.24
N ALA A 572 8.66 17.93 -6.59
CA ALA A 572 9.10 19.22 -7.10
C ALA A 572 9.88 19.15 -8.43
N HIS A 573 10.43 17.98 -8.75
CA HIS A 573 11.23 17.72 -9.95
C HIS A 573 10.43 17.05 -11.08
N MET A 574 9.18 16.66 -10.82
CA MET A 574 8.28 16.04 -11.82
C MET A 574 7.66 17.05 -12.81
N GLY A 575 8.46 18.03 -13.26
CA GLY A 575 8.17 18.93 -14.37
C GLY A 575 6.98 19.91 -14.18
N PRO A 576 7.12 21.19 -14.58
CA PRO A 576 5.99 22.12 -14.59
C PRO A 576 5.04 21.95 -15.79
N GLN A 577 5.31 21.02 -16.71
CA GLN A 577 4.62 20.95 -18.02
C GLN A 577 3.19 20.42 -17.94
N ASN A 578 2.76 19.90 -16.79
CA ASN A 578 1.36 19.63 -16.53
C ASN A 578 1.06 19.85 -15.04
N PRO A 579 0.29 20.88 -14.66
CA PRO A 579 -0.17 21.06 -13.28
C PRO A 579 -0.87 19.81 -12.71
N ARG A 580 -1.37 18.93 -13.58
CA ARG A 580 -2.02 17.63 -13.28
C ARG A 580 -1.08 16.55 -12.74
N CYS A 581 0.23 16.64 -12.97
CA CYS A 581 1.19 15.53 -12.79
C CYS A 581 2.00 15.56 -11.49
N ARG A 582 1.70 16.46 -10.55
CA ARG A 582 2.66 16.72 -9.44
C ARG A 582 2.72 15.62 -8.38
N TYR A 583 1.75 14.70 -8.29
CA TYR A 583 1.75 13.64 -7.27
C TYR A 583 0.92 12.38 -7.59
N LEU A 584 0.13 12.34 -8.67
CA LEU A 584 -0.65 11.16 -9.08
C LEU A 584 -0.12 10.56 -10.37
N SER A 585 -0.17 9.22 -10.46
CA SER A 585 0.15 8.47 -11.67
C SER A 585 -1.03 7.60 -12.12
N ASP A 586 -1.13 7.37 -13.43
CA ASP A 586 -2.25 6.61 -14.02
C ASP A 586 -1.87 5.14 -14.23
N GLU A 587 -2.37 4.28 -13.36
CA GLU A 587 -1.95 2.88 -13.24
C GLU A 587 -3.02 1.89 -13.70
N PHE A 588 -2.59 0.89 -14.47
CA PHE A 588 -3.43 -0.27 -14.76
C PHE A 588 -3.60 -1.13 -13.50
N MET A 589 -4.79 -1.71 -13.32
CA MET A 589 -5.12 -2.50 -12.14
C MET A 589 -5.38 -3.95 -12.45
N TYR A 590 -5.04 -4.80 -11.48
CA TYR A 590 -5.37 -6.21 -11.46
C TYR A 590 -6.00 -6.56 -10.13
N ILE A 591 -7.13 -7.24 -10.19
CA ILE A 591 -7.91 -7.63 -9.03
C ILE A 591 -7.82 -9.16 -8.90
N GLY A 592 -7.75 -9.67 -7.67
CA GLY A 592 -7.76 -11.12 -7.42
C GLY A 592 -8.94 -11.83 -8.10
N HIS A 593 -8.69 -13.04 -8.60
CA HIS A 593 -9.74 -13.76 -9.30
C HIS A 593 -10.88 -14.14 -8.33
N PRO A 594 -12.12 -13.76 -8.62
CA PRO A 594 -13.24 -13.92 -7.70
C PRO A 594 -13.53 -15.37 -7.27
N ASP A 595 -13.22 -16.33 -8.15
CA ASP A 595 -13.45 -17.76 -7.91
C ASP A 595 -12.35 -18.41 -7.05
N VAL A 596 -11.24 -17.70 -6.76
CA VAL A 596 -10.08 -18.31 -6.09
C VAL A 596 -9.59 -17.54 -4.86
N ARG A 597 -10.56 -17.20 -4.02
CA ARG A 597 -10.48 -16.34 -2.81
C ARG A 597 -9.58 -16.83 -1.68
N LYS A 598 -8.85 -17.93 -1.84
CA LYS A 598 -7.93 -18.42 -0.81
C LYS A 598 -6.60 -17.67 -0.81
N HIS A 599 -6.30 -16.94 -1.87
CA HIS A 599 -4.98 -16.37 -2.10
C HIS A 599 -5.09 -14.97 -2.68
N TRP A 600 -4.55 -13.99 -1.96
CA TRP A 600 -4.43 -12.63 -2.47
C TRP A 600 -3.63 -12.63 -3.77
N PHE A 601 -4.05 -11.81 -4.74
CA PHE A 601 -3.35 -11.68 -6.01
C PHE A 601 -1.88 -11.32 -5.80
N ALA A 602 -1.60 -10.33 -4.93
CA ALA A 602 -0.25 -9.89 -4.63
C ALA A 602 -0.09 -9.53 -3.14
N LYS A 603 1.12 -9.77 -2.61
CA LYS A 603 1.57 -9.35 -1.27
C LYS A 603 2.90 -8.61 -1.34
N LYS A 604 3.30 -8.00 -0.21
CA LYS A 604 4.66 -7.48 -0.02
C LYS A 604 5.70 -8.51 -0.47
N GLY A 605 6.63 -8.09 -1.32
CA GLY A 605 7.67 -8.94 -1.92
C GLY A 605 7.36 -9.45 -3.33
N ASP A 606 6.10 -9.42 -3.78
CA ASP A 606 5.78 -9.78 -5.17
C ASP A 606 6.16 -8.69 -6.19
N SER A 607 6.48 -7.48 -5.72
CA SER A 607 7.01 -6.41 -6.58
C SER A 607 8.17 -6.92 -7.43
N GLY A 608 8.05 -6.75 -8.72
CA GLY A 608 9.01 -7.18 -9.73
C GLY A 608 8.50 -8.39 -10.50
N SER A 609 7.42 -9.05 -10.05
CA SER A 609 6.84 -10.20 -10.75
C SER A 609 6.41 -9.82 -12.17
N VAL A 610 6.82 -10.61 -13.17
CA VAL A 610 6.23 -10.52 -14.50
C VAL A 610 4.81 -11.09 -14.48
N VAL A 611 3.95 -10.44 -15.24
CA VAL A 611 2.56 -10.81 -15.46
C VAL A 611 2.45 -11.34 -16.87
N PHE A 612 1.74 -12.43 -17.05
CA PHE A 612 1.59 -13.10 -18.33
C PHE A 612 0.16 -13.56 -18.60
N ASP A 613 -0.15 -13.73 -19.87
CA ASP A 613 -1.48 -14.14 -20.32
C ASP A 613 -1.69 -15.66 -20.36
N THR A 614 -2.87 -16.08 -20.79
CA THR A 614 -3.24 -17.50 -20.93
C THR A 614 -2.30 -18.28 -21.85
N GLU A 615 -1.59 -17.61 -22.77
CA GLU A 615 -0.63 -18.22 -23.69
C GLU A 615 0.81 -18.19 -23.16
N GLY A 616 1.04 -17.61 -21.98
CA GLY A 616 2.37 -17.48 -21.37
C GLY A 616 3.20 -16.33 -21.93
N ARG A 617 2.58 -15.35 -22.60
CA ARG A 617 3.26 -14.15 -23.10
C ARG A 617 3.37 -13.11 -21.99
N ALA A 618 4.55 -12.52 -21.81
CA ALA A 618 4.72 -11.41 -20.88
C ALA A 618 3.88 -10.21 -21.30
N VAL A 619 3.10 -9.63 -20.38
CA VAL A 619 2.26 -8.47 -20.64
C VAL A 619 2.52 -7.31 -19.68
N GLY A 620 3.05 -7.57 -18.48
CA GLY A 620 3.29 -6.49 -17.53
C GLY A 620 4.31 -6.81 -16.46
N LEU A 621 4.71 -5.77 -15.73
CA LEU A 621 5.56 -5.82 -14.55
C LEU A 621 4.77 -5.29 -13.35
N LEU A 622 4.50 -6.16 -12.38
CA LEU A 622 3.83 -5.76 -11.14
C LEU A 622 4.78 -4.96 -10.28
N PHE A 623 4.37 -3.81 -9.75
CA PHE A 623 5.23 -3.02 -8.87
C PHE A 623 4.64 -2.67 -7.50
N ARG A 624 3.35 -2.35 -7.41
CA ARG A 624 2.69 -2.00 -6.13
C ARG A 624 1.23 -2.44 -6.10
N GLY A 625 0.51 -2.08 -5.06
CA GLY A 625 -0.92 -2.33 -4.93
C GLY A 625 -1.51 -1.58 -3.75
N GLN A 626 -2.82 -1.70 -3.58
CA GLN A 626 -3.55 -1.13 -2.46
C GLN A 626 -4.66 -2.10 -2.04
N MET A 627 -5.00 -2.05 -0.75
CA MET A 627 -6.09 -2.84 -0.20
C MET A 627 -7.26 -1.91 0.12
N VAL A 628 -8.36 -2.07 -0.60
CA VAL A 628 -9.64 -1.42 -0.27
C VAL A 628 -10.11 -1.92 1.09
N GLN A 629 -10.75 -1.10 1.91
CA GLN A 629 -11.16 -1.57 3.23
C GLN A 629 -12.29 -2.60 3.16
N GLN A 630 -12.15 -3.63 4.01
CA GLN A 630 -13.08 -4.76 4.14
C GLN A 630 -13.17 -5.66 2.90
N VAL A 631 -12.34 -5.49 1.86
CA VAL A 631 -12.31 -6.45 0.75
C VAL A 631 -11.54 -7.70 1.13
N VAL A 632 -11.95 -8.83 0.54
CA VAL A 632 -11.26 -10.11 0.70
C VAL A 632 -9.94 -10.15 -0.10
N ASP A 633 -9.88 -9.41 -1.22
CA ASP A 633 -8.74 -9.39 -2.14
C ASP A 633 -8.28 -7.96 -2.46
N SER A 634 -6.97 -7.75 -2.42
CA SER A 634 -6.33 -6.48 -2.84
C SER A 634 -6.30 -6.34 -4.37
N HIS A 635 -6.00 -5.13 -4.83
CA HIS A 635 -5.61 -4.90 -6.21
C HIS A 635 -4.14 -4.51 -6.31
N ALA A 636 -3.52 -4.85 -7.44
CA ALA A 636 -2.15 -4.51 -7.77
C ALA A 636 -2.07 -3.61 -9.00
N TYR A 637 -1.01 -2.81 -9.06
CA TYR A 637 -0.66 -1.91 -10.15
C TYR A 637 0.43 -2.53 -11.02
N ILE A 638 0.24 -2.41 -12.33
CA ILE A 638 1.07 -3.09 -13.32
C ILE A 638 1.48 -2.11 -14.40
N THR A 639 2.79 -2.03 -14.64
CA THR A 639 3.32 -1.30 -15.78
C THR A 639 3.31 -2.24 -17.00
N PRO A 640 2.75 -1.84 -18.15
CA PRO A 640 2.85 -2.63 -19.37
C PRO A 640 4.30 -2.98 -19.70
N ILE A 641 4.58 -4.22 -20.09
CA ILE A 641 5.96 -4.66 -20.33
C ILE A 641 6.57 -3.96 -21.54
N GLU A 642 5.74 -3.61 -22.51
CA GLU A 642 6.13 -2.80 -23.67
C GLU A 642 6.61 -1.41 -23.24
N ASP A 643 5.94 -0.77 -22.28
CA ASP A 643 6.33 0.54 -21.75
C ASP A 643 7.65 0.45 -20.97
N VAL A 644 7.90 -0.66 -20.29
CA VAL A 644 9.19 -0.93 -19.63
C VAL A 644 10.31 -1.05 -20.68
N PHE A 645 10.10 -1.81 -21.76
CA PHE A 645 11.13 -2.01 -22.79
C PHE A 645 11.40 -0.74 -23.60
N GLU A 646 10.37 0.03 -23.93
CA GLU A 646 10.49 1.33 -24.57
C GLU A 646 11.28 2.29 -23.66
N ASP A 647 10.93 2.36 -22.37
CA ASP A 647 11.62 3.24 -21.43
C ASP A 647 13.10 2.87 -21.23
N ILE A 648 13.44 1.57 -21.19
CA ILE A 648 14.84 1.11 -21.13
C ILE A 648 15.64 1.62 -22.34
N LYS A 649 15.08 1.51 -23.56
CA LYS A 649 15.75 1.97 -24.79
C LYS A 649 15.91 3.49 -24.81
N ASP A 650 14.85 4.21 -24.43
CA ASP A 650 14.82 5.67 -24.39
C ASP A 650 15.81 6.21 -23.34
N PHE A 651 15.82 5.60 -22.16
CA PHE A 651 16.76 5.94 -21.08
C PHE A 651 18.21 5.74 -21.52
N ALA A 652 18.49 4.66 -22.26
CA ALA A 652 19.81 4.38 -22.80
C ALA A 652 20.22 5.30 -23.97
N LYS A 653 19.38 6.26 -24.40
CA LYS A 653 19.69 7.26 -25.46
C LYS A 653 20.24 6.60 -26.73
N GLY A 654 19.62 5.48 -27.11
CA GLY A 654 20.01 4.69 -28.29
C GLY A 654 21.32 3.92 -28.15
N GLN A 655 21.84 3.70 -26.94
CA GLN A 655 22.95 2.76 -26.70
C GLN A 655 22.49 1.31 -26.78
N ILE A 656 21.26 1.01 -26.34
CA ILE A 656 20.61 -0.29 -26.48
C ILE A 656 19.97 -0.36 -27.87
N THR A 657 20.36 -1.35 -28.66
CA THR A 657 19.85 -1.55 -30.03
C THR A 657 18.73 -2.57 -30.09
N ASP A 658 18.70 -3.52 -29.14
CA ASP A 658 17.68 -4.55 -29.08
C ASP A 658 17.48 -5.05 -27.64
N ILE A 659 16.26 -5.47 -27.32
CA ILE A 659 15.85 -6.01 -26.00
C ILE A 659 14.76 -7.06 -26.22
N ARG A 660 14.83 -8.15 -25.46
CA ARG A 660 13.83 -9.22 -25.50
C ARG A 660 13.78 -10.00 -24.18
N ILE A 661 12.69 -10.73 -23.96
CA ILE A 661 12.67 -11.79 -22.94
C ILE A 661 13.76 -12.80 -23.32
N ALA A 662 14.58 -13.21 -22.35
CA ALA A 662 15.69 -14.11 -22.61
C ALA A 662 15.20 -15.45 -23.17
N GLU A 663 15.82 -15.89 -24.27
CA GLU A 663 15.63 -17.21 -24.84
C GLU A 663 16.64 -18.19 -24.20
N ASP A 664 16.30 -19.48 -24.22
CA ASP A 664 17.16 -20.57 -23.73
C ASP A 664 17.65 -21.46 -24.86
#